data_AF-A0A5J4UX30-F1
#
_entry.id   AF-A0A5J4UX30-F1
#
_cell.length_a   1.000
_cell.length_b   1.000
_cell.length_c   1.000
_cell.angle_alpha   90.00
_cell.angle_beta   90.00
_cell.angle_gamma   90.00
#
_symmetry.space_group_name_H-M   'P 1'
#
loop_
_entity.id
_entity.type
_entity.pdbx_description
1 polymer ?
#
loop_
_entity_poly.entity_id
_entity_poly.type
_entity_poly.pdbx_seq_one_letter_code
_entity_poly.pdbx_strand_id
1 'polypeptide(L)'
;MAVVEIEFIEDEYELEYFYQIITPTQIAETLYLNTLSLLIISEVNGTSAKSYTEGMITYYSSLTDPLETGASIERKIQIDKGTYNEFCIRAVAGQLNIIPKDPSTSSSEIIIIHKNIINDSLNENEDRILSPLISVEYNGLMSITKATLVHFSTETLRALIQVQDDGVLIAQDIKLCPSGTASLEDKQSSFIHQSPYIQLFRGRAELDQIEIYPTQFSNCASIHILHNQYMKELNVISSVQMNEDPQENEIILKDSVITGIIREQGIGEAIECDGMKLTIIGGSYTWTKQEVVQVEEPASQLIQLNGYDMEEKEIQSRIDNMEKLDRYNNMKNKNKNRKRLNINNNLRNEEGAEPPHLELEPLVPSCTWNNAYIRHTNSYIRIQGGALFQHLGNGVLSIVNSQMLIDSEVQFRDNRNGNEREAGTEYRRNILCGKRSSIEGSYITFQEDGVQEKSLWILKTDEDTNVGNNGQESSSCQLLGEIKDVDSSLFVPVLTQVEWNESKDEYGSDIKLYGRHFVKCSFIRYEVCENIKYKDESGATTEEKFNNWNSHCQRGLLENGTEWGSEQSATVQTRYKIVRKWKELMVLLYFGEEKTTESFVLKSWKNNIGVIIASAFGALFLVGIAATLLGVVIYCAKKKKDEKNRMDQIEDIEMNVEDQDGNEYEHLIMS
;
A
#
# COMPACT_ATOMS: atom_id res chain seq x y z
N MET A 1 -14.74 61.92 -32.01
CA MET A 1 -13.90 61.12 -32.92
C MET A 1 -12.47 61.64 -32.80
N ALA A 2 -11.66 60.92 -32.03
CA ALA A 2 -10.21 60.91 -32.13
C ALA A 2 -9.85 59.47 -31.77
N VAL A 3 -9.37 58.73 -32.78
CA VAL A 3 -8.84 57.38 -32.64
C VAL A 3 -7.41 57.54 -32.13
N VAL A 4 -7.07 56.84 -31.06
CA VAL A 4 -5.68 56.66 -30.62
C VAL A 4 -5.39 55.17 -30.76
N GLU A 5 -4.60 54.83 -31.77
CA GLU A 5 -3.96 53.53 -31.91
C GLU A 5 -2.91 53.40 -30.80
N ILE A 6 -2.94 52.30 -30.05
CA ILE A 6 -1.86 51.92 -29.15
C ILE A 6 -1.14 50.76 -29.83
N GLU A 7 0.11 51.01 -30.21
CA GLU A 7 1.08 50.03 -30.69
C GLU A 7 1.44 49.07 -29.56
N PHE A 8 1.45 47.78 -29.88
CA PHE A 8 1.95 46.67 -29.06
C PHE A 8 3.42 46.88 -28.70
N ILE A 9 3.78 46.74 -27.42
CA ILE A 9 5.17 46.57 -26.98
C ILE A 9 5.26 45.21 -26.27
N GLU A 10 5.86 44.24 -26.95
CA GLU A 10 6.41 43.02 -26.37
C GLU A 10 7.73 43.41 -25.67
N ASP A 11 7.79 43.37 -24.34
CA ASP A 11 8.98 42.97 -23.57
C ASP A 11 8.69 43.00 -22.05
N GLU A 12 8.92 41.87 -21.39
CA GLU A 12 8.48 41.51 -20.04
C GLU A 12 9.43 41.98 -18.92
N TYR A 13 10.17 43.09 -19.09
CA TYR A 13 11.26 43.46 -18.18
C TYR A 13 11.29 44.92 -17.65
N GLU A 14 10.18 45.67 -17.70
CA GLU A 14 10.13 47.04 -17.11
C GLU A 14 8.90 47.34 -16.22
N LEU A 15 8.38 46.36 -15.46
CA LEU A 15 7.34 46.62 -14.45
C LEU A 15 7.85 47.19 -13.11
N GLU A 16 9.17 47.31 -12.92
CA GLU A 16 9.77 47.81 -11.66
C GLU A 16 10.07 49.32 -11.65
N TYR A 17 9.81 50.05 -12.76
CA TYR A 17 10.09 51.50 -12.85
C TYR A 17 8.86 52.41 -12.88
N PHE A 18 7.64 51.86 -12.84
CA PHE A 18 6.40 52.66 -12.90
C PHE A 18 5.76 53.01 -11.53
N TYR A 19 6.34 52.60 -10.41
CA TYR A 19 5.84 52.93 -9.05
C TYR A 19 6.51 54.14 -8.37
N GLN A 20 7.28 54.96 -9.09
CA GLN A 20 7.75 56.24 -8.56
C GLN A 20 7.55 57.34 -9.59
N ILE A 21 6.47 58.11 -9.39
CA ILE A 21 6.23 59.54 -9.67
C ILE A 21 4.74 59.70 -10.02
N ILE A 22 3.89 59.75 -8.99
CA ILE A 22 2.68 60.58 -9.02
C ILE A 22 2.74 61.46 -7.77
N THR A 23 3.12 62.71 -7.99
CA THR A 23 3.11 63.76 -6.97
C THR A 23 1.66 64.08 -6.55
N PRO A 24 1.38 64.26 -5.24
CA PRO A 24 0.05 64.54 -4.74
C PRO A 24 -0.29 66.03 -4.91
N THR A 25 -0.90 66.40 -6.03
CA THR A 25 -1.54 67.71 -6.17
C THR A 25 -2.69 67.64 -7.16
N GLN A 26 -3.87 68.04 -6.70
CA GLN A 26 -5.09 68.36 -7.48
C GLN A 26 -6.06 67.21 -7.82
N ILE A 27 -6.56 66.47 -6.82
CA ILE A 27 -8.02 66.18 -6.74
C ILE A 27 -8.43 66.29 -5.27
N ALA A 28 -8.33 67.52 -4.74
CA ALA A 28 -9.03 67.94 -3.56
C ALA A 28 -10.04 68.98 -4.03
N GLU A 29 -11.26 68.55 -4.34
CA GLU A 29 -12.50 69.35 -4.32
C GLU A 29 -13.62 68.54 -4.97
N THR A 30 -14.22 67.62 -4.19
CA THR A 30 -15.67 67.30 -4.11
C THR A 30 -15.87 65.85 -3.68
N LEU A 31 -15.85 65.61 -2.36
CA LEU A 31 -16.79 64.71 -1.66
C LEU A 31 -16.43 64.67 -0.17
N TYR A 32 -16.69 65.79 0.50
CA TYR A 32 -16.98 65.77 1.92
C TYR A 32 -18.40 65.20 2.07
N LEU A 33 -18.52 63.99 2.61
CA LEU A 33 -19.52 63.68 3.62
C LEU A 33 -19.08 62.42 4.37
N ASN A 34 -18.51 62.67 5.54
CA ASN A 34 -18.34 61.73 6.64
C ASN A 34 -19.68 61.04 6.97
N THR A 35 -19.78 59.77 6.62
CA THR A 35 -20.49 58.76 7.43
C THR A 35 -19.78 57.43 7.24
N LEU A 36 -19.01 57.05 8.27
CA LEU A 36 -18.66 55.66 8.56
C LEU A 36 -19.97 54.88 8.73
N SER A 37 -20.46 54.30 7.65
CA SER A 37 -21.45 53.24 7.70
C SER A 37 -20.72 51.92 7.48
N LEU A 38 -20.87 50.99 8.44
CA LEU A 38 -20.88 49.56 8.11
C LEU A 38 -21.76 49.41 6.87
N LEU A 39 -21.17 49.21 5.70
CA LEU A 39 -21.94 48.80 4.53
C LEU A 39 -22.16 47.29 4.68
N ILE A 40 -23.11 46.93 5.55
CA ILE A 40 -23.84 45.69 5.36
C ILE A 40 -24.59 45.90 4.05
N ILE A 41 -24.12 45.30 2.96
CA ILE A 41 -24.98 45.10 1.79
C ILE A 41 -25.98 44.04 2.24
N SER A 42 -27.02 44.48 2.94
CA SER A 42 -28.17 43.68 3.30
C SER A 42 -29.17 43.73 2.15
N GLU A 43 -29.73 42.56 1.85
CA GLU A 43 -30.93 42.33 1.06
C GLU A 43 -30.77 42.38 -0.46
N VAL A 44 -30.68 41.18 -1.05
CA VAL A 44 -31.41 40.90 -2.30
C VAL A 44 -32.90 41.00 -1.97
N ASN A 45 -33.45 42.22 -2.00
CA ASN A 45 -34.88 42.45 -1.85
C ASN A 45 -35.60 41.97 -3.09
N GLY A 46 -36.37 40.90 -2.93
CA GLY A 46 -37.19 40.32 -3.99
C GLY A 46 -38.32 41.26 -4.37
N THR A 47 -38.23 41.89 -5.54
CA THR A 47 -39.41 42.29 -6.34
C THR A 47 -39.16 42.35 -7.86
N SER A 48 -38.02 41.86 -8.36
CA SER A 48 -37.84 41.58 -9.79
C SER A 48 -36.88 40.42 -10.04
N ALA A 49 -37.18 39.25 -9.46
CA ALA A 49 -36.45 38.02 -9.72
C ALA A 49 -36.77 37.47 -11.13
N LYS A 50 -36.13 38.05 -12.15
CA LYS A 50 -35.74 37.31 -13.34
C LYS A 50 -34.28 36.88 -13.15
N SER A 51 -34.10 35.64 -12.69
CA SER A 51 -32.98 34.75 -12.99
C SER A 51 -31.57 35.37 -13.05
N TYR A 52 -30.97 35.69 -11.90
CA TYR A 52 -29.52 35.91 -11.78
C TYR A 52 -28.86 34.72 -11.08
N THR A 53 -29.03 33.50 -11.59
CA THR A 53 -28.34 32.28 -11.08
C THR A 53 -26.95 32.09 -11.68
N GLU A 54 -26.50 33.04 -12.49
CA GLU A 54 -25.26 32.97 -13.26
C GLU A 54 -24.31 34.10 -12.87
N GLY A 55 -23.06 33.75 -12.55
CA GLY A 55 -21.98 34.68 -12.21
C GLY A 55 -22.26 35.55 -10.98
N MET A 56 -23.25 35.19 -10.16
CA MET A 56 -23.71 36.02 -9.05
C MET A 56 -22.62 36.11 -7.99
N ILE A 57 -22.11 34.96 -7.55
CA ILE A 57 -21.09 34.90 -6.51
C ILE A 57 -19.78 35.50 -7.05
N THR A 58 -19.42 35.19 -8.30
CA THR A 58 -18.28 35.80 -8.99
C THR A 58 -18.35 37.33 -8.96
N TYR A 59 -19.48 37.92 -9.35
CA TYR A 59 -19.65 39.37 -9.39
C TYR A 59 -19.47 40.04 -8.01
N TYR A 60 -19.99 39.41 -6.95
CA TYR A 60 -19.84 39.96 -5.60
C TYR A 60 -18.46 39.71 -5.00
N SER A 61 -17.72 38.72 -5.50
CA SER A 61 -16.35 38.41 -5.10
C SER A 61 -15.31 39.34 -5.74
N SER A 62 -15.51 39.79 -6.99
CA SER A 62 -14.55 40.62 -7.74
C SER A 62 -14.35 42.05 -7.22
N LEU A 63 -14.99 42.41 -6.11
CA LEU A 63 -14.93 43.74 -5.51
C LEU A 63 -13.99 43.80 -4.29
N THR A 64 -13.13 42.80 -4.09
CA THR A 64 -12.05 42.79 -3.08
C THR A 64 -10.75 43.42 -3.63
N ASP A 65 -10.82 44.31 -4.61
CA ASP A 65 -9.67 44.96 -5.26
C ASP A 65 -8.70 45.63 -4.27
N PRO A 66 -7.38 45.72 -4.58
CA PRO A 66 -6.34 46.17 -3.66
C PRO A 66 -6.40 47.69 -3.52
N LEU A 67 -7.29 48.18 -2.67
CA LEU A 67 -7.28 49.60 -2.32
C LEU A 67 -6.06 49.89 -1.46
N GLU A 68 -5.20 50.80 -1.96
CA GLU A 68 -4.01 51.43 -1.35
C GLU A 68 -4.23 52.03 0.06
N THR A 69 -5.42 51.91 0.62
CA THR A 69 -5.76 52.30 1.97
C THR A 69 -5.77 51.04 2.81
N GLY A 70 -4.82 50.85 3.73
CA GLY A 70 -4.66 49.66 4.59
C GLY A 70 -5.85 49.30 5.50
N ALA A 71 -7.03 49.11 4.91
CA ALA A 71 -8.29 48.72 5.49
C ALA A 71 -8.68 47.38 4.84
N SER A 72 -8.69 46.32 5.64
CA SER A 72 -9.20 45.01 5.22
C SER A 72 -10.71 45.14 4.92
N ILE A 73 -11.11 44.84 3.68
CA ILE A 73 -12.53 44.82 3.30
C ILE A 73 -13.08 43.45 3.65
N GLU A 74 -14.01 43.39 4.61
CA GLU A 74 -14.79 42.18 4.89
C GLU A 74 -16.09 42.19 4.07
N ARG A 75 -16.32 41.11 3.32
CA ARG A 75 -17.51 40.88 2.50
C ARG A 75 -18.22 39.62 2.94
N LYS A 76 -19.55 39.69 3.03
CA LYS A 76 -20.41 38.55 3.37
C LYS A 76 -21.46 38.34 2.28
N ILE A 77 -21.47 37.16 1.67
CA ILE A 77 -22.45 36.72 0.67
C ILE A 77 -23.35 35.68 1.31
N GLN A 78 -24.66 35.94 1.32
CA GLN A 78 -25.67 34.98 1.75
C GLN A 78 -26.35 34.36 0.54
N ILE A 79 -26.29 33.03 0.41
CA ILE A 79 -26.84 32.30 -0.74
C ILE A 79 -28.06 31.46 -0.34
N ASP A 80 -29.10 31.50 -1.17
CA ASP A 80 -30.30 30.66 -1.03
C ASP A 80 -30.04 29.26 -1.61
N LYS A 81 -30.93 28.30 -1.33
CA LYS A 81 -30.88 26.96 -1.93
C LYS A 81 -30.99 27.05 -3.45
N GLY A 82 -30.17 26.29 -4.19
CA GLY A 82 -30.20 26.28 -5.64
C GLY A 82 -28.88 25.92 -6.30
N THR A 83 -28.88 25.97 -7.63
CA THR A 83 -27.70 25.76 -8.46
C THR A 83 -27.16 27.09 -8.98
N TYR A 84 -25.88 27.32 -8.78
CA TYR A 84 -25.15 28.53 -9.15
C TYR A 84 -24.11 28.17 -10.21
N ASN A 85 -24.17 28.86 -11.36
CA ASN A 85 -23.18 28.70 -12.42
C ASN A 85 -22.22 29.87 -12.34
N GLU A 86 -20.98 29.63 -11.91
CA GLU A 86 -20.01 30.67 -11.58
C GLU A 86 -18.76 30.56 -12.45
N PHE A 87 -18.08 31.69 -12.71
CA PHE A 87 -16.86 31.69 -13.53
C PHE A 87 -15.63 31.47 -12.65
N CYS A 88 -15.41 32.38 -11.70
CA CYS A 88 -14.31 32.34 -10.75
C CYS A 88 -14.74 33.12 -9.52
N ILE A 89 -14.75 32.49 -8.35
CA ILE A 89 -15.00 33.14 -7.08
C ILE A 89 -13.64 33.46 -6.49
N ARG A 90 -13.31 34.75 -6.38
CA ARG A 90 -11.96 35.19 -6.00
C ARG A 90 -11.96 35.90 -4.65
N ALA A 91 -11.00 35.55 -3.81
CA ALA A 91 -10.61 36.35 -2.65
C ALA A 91 -9.17 36.82 -2.87
N VAL A 92 -9.03 38.10 -3.22
CA VAL A 92 -7.75 38.79 -3.41
C VAL A 92 -7.66 39.84 -2.32
N ALA A 93 -6.61 39.83 -1.50
CA ALA A 93 -6.30 40.89 -0.54
C ALA A 93 -7.46 41.45 0.33
N GLY A 94 -8.30 40.56 0.87
CA GLY A 94 -9.46 40.92 1.71
C GLY A 94 -10.17 39.69 2.28
N GLN A 95 -11.26 39.87 3.03
CA GLN A 95 -12.03 38.77 3.60
C GLN A 95 -13.34 38.55 2.85
N LEU A 96 -13.59 37.31 2.39
CA LEU A 96 -14.83 36.89 1.73
C LEU A 96 -15.49 35.74 2.49
N ASN A 97 -16.70 35.95 2.98
CA ASN A 97 -17.49 34.96 3.73
C ASN A 97 -18.73 34.56 2.92
N ILE A 98 -18.80 33.31 2.45
CA ILE A 98 -19.93 32.74 1.71
C ILE A 98 -20.68 31.78 2.63
N ILE A 99 -21.92 32.14 2.97
CA ILE A 99 -22.74 31.35 3.90
C ILE A 99 -24.16 31.12 3.37
N PRO A 100 -24.84 30.05 3.78
CA PRO A 100 -26.26 29.89 3.51
C PRO A 100 -27.06 31.02 4.16
N LYS A 101 -28.11 31.46 3.49
CA LYS A 101 -29.09 32.39 4.06
C LYS A 101 -29.90 31.73 5.18
N ASP A 102 -30.27 30.46 4.99
CA ASP A 102 -30.90 29.61 6.00
C ASP A 102 -29.87 28.64 6.61
N PRO A 103 -29.51 28.77 7.90
CA PRO A 103 -28.55 27.89 8.57
C PRO A 103 -28.93 26.41 8.57
N SER A 104 -30.21 26.07 8.38
CA SER A 104 -30.68 24.69 8.30
C SER A 104 -30.42 24.02 6.94
N THR A 105 -29.98 24.80 5.95
CA THR A 105 -29.61 24.31 4.62
C THR A 105 -28.52 23.24 4.71
N SER A 106 -28.70 22.16 3.94
CA SER A 106 -27.71 21.10 3.74
C SER A 106 -26.73 21.48 2.63
N SER A 107 -25.49 21.00 2.71
CA SER A 107 -24.46 21.18 1.67
C SER A 107 -24.87 20.65 0.30
N SER A 108 -25.82 19.71 0.21
CA SER A 108 -26.37 19.20 -1.06
C SER A 108 -27.44 20.10 -1.70
N GLU A 109 -27.96 21.09 -0.98
CA GLU A 109 -29.01 21.99 -1.48
C GLU A 109 -28.45 23.26 -2.14
N ILE A 110 -27.15 23.53 -1.97
CA ILE A 110 -26.41 24.60 -2.64
C ILE A 110 -25.39 23.94 -3.54
N ILE A 111 -25.56 24.06 -4.85
CA ILE A 111 -24.68 23.42 -5.84
C ILE A 111 -24.00 24.52 -6.63
N ILE A 112 -22.67 24.57 -6.61
CA ILE A 112 -21.87 25.53 -7.38
C ILE A 112 -21.14 24.77 -8.48
N ILE A 113 -21.33 25.23 -9.72
CA ILE A 113 -20.82 24.60 -10.93
C ILE A 113 -20.01 25.66 -11.69
N HIS A 114 -18.87 25.26 -12.24
CA HIS A 114 -18.12 26.13 -13.14
C HIS A 114 -18.89 26.35 -14.45
N LYS A 115 -19.05 27.61 -14.86
CA LYS A 115 -19.62 27.97 -16.15
C LYS A 115 -18.52 28.03 -17.20
N ASN A 116 -18.58 27.12 -18.18
CA ASN A 116 -17.74 27.21 -19.36
C ASN A 116 -18.12 28.42 -20.22
N ILE A 117 -17.14 29.28 -20.52
CA ILE A 117 -17.28 30.36 -21.50
C ILE A 117 -17.02 29.76 -22.87
N ILE A 118 -18.08 29.44 -23.61
CA ILE A 118 -17.99 29.00 -25.00
C ILE A 118 -18.07 30.26 -25.87
N ASN A 119 -16.91 30.74 -26.36
CA ASN A 119 -16.75 31.66 -27.49
C ASN A 119 -17.87 32.70 -27.73
N ASP A 120 -17.81 33.84 -27.05
CA ASP A 120 -18.33 35.10 -27.60
C ASP A 120 -17.39 36.25 -27.19
N SER A 121 -16.66 36.79 -28.17
CA SER A 121 -15.65 37.87 -28.10
C SER A 121 -14.28 37.53 -27.47
N LEU A 122 -13.40 37.01 -28.32
CA LEU A 122 -12.04 36.53 -28.05
C LEU A 122 -10.98 37.63 -27.81
N ASN A 123 -11.33 38.83 -27.34
CA ASN A 123 -10.35 39.93 -27.30
C ASN A 123 -10.01 40.54 -25.93
N GLU A 124 -10.66 40.17 -24.81
CA GLU A 124 -10.29 40.75 -23.49
C GLU A 124 -10.36 39.79 -22.29
N ASN A 125 -10.60 38.49 -22.45
CA ASN A 125 -10.82 37.58 -21.30
C ASN A 125 -10.31 36.14 -21.50
N GLU A 126 -9.12 35.93 -22.06
CA GLU A 126 -8.49 34.58 -22.04
C GLU A 126 -8.27 34.09 -20.59
N ASP A 127 -8.04 34.99 -19.64
CA ASP A 127 -7.86 34.67 -18.21
C ASP A 127 -9.09 34.08 -17.51
N ARG A 128 -10.31 34.29 -18.04
CA ARG A 128 -11.56 33.84 -17.38
C ARG A 128 -12.05 32.48 -17.83
N ILE A 129 -11.61 31.99 -18.98
CA ILE A 129 -11.99 30.66 -19.51
C ILE A 129 -11.14 29.55 -18.87
N LEU A 130 -10.02 29.93 -18.26
CA LEU A 130 -8.98 29.05 -17.71
C LEU A 130 -8.72 29.29 -16.22
N SER A 131 -9.69 29.80 -15.46
CA SER A 131 -9.56 30.08 -14.02
C SER A 131 -10.12 28.93 -13.16
N PRO A 132 -9.58 28.70 -11.94
CA PRO A 132 -10.22 27.81 -10.97
C PRO A 132 -11.62 28.33 -10.61
N LEU A 133 -12.52 27.46 -10.17
CA LEU A 133 -13.85 27.90 -9.69
C LEU A 133 -13.72 28.76 -8.43
N ILE A 134 -12.77 28.43 -7.55
CA ILE A 134 -12.42 29.22 -6.37
C ILE A 134 -10.92 29.53 -6.41
N SER A 135 -10.57 30.80 -6.25
CA SER A 135 -9.18 31.26 -6.10
C SER A 135 -9.00 32.10 -4.84
N VAL A 136 -8.00 31.78 -4.04
CA VAL A 136 -7.57 32.58 -2.88
C VAL A 136 -6.11 32.98 -3.09
N GLU A 137 -5.86 34.28 -3.20
CA GLU A 137 -4.59 34.85 -3.68
C GLU A 137 -4.11 35.98 -2.75
N TYR A 138 -2.81 36.29 -2.78
CA TYR A 138 -2.16 37.26 -1.88
C TYR A 138 -2.50 37.00 -0.41
N ASN A 139 -2.94 38.01 0.34
CA ASN A 139 -3.41 37.89 1.73
C ASN A 139 -4.94 37.75 1.83
N GLY A 140 -5.58 37.17 0.80
CA GLY A 140 -7.02 36.90 0.78
C GLY A 140 -7.42 35.86 1.84
N LEU A 141 -8.52 36.10 2.53
CA LEU A 141 -9.14 35.16 3.47
C LEU A 141 -10.53 34.79 2.94
N MET A 142 -10.74 33.54 2.52
CA MET A 142 -12.04 33.04 2.10
C MET A 142 -12.61 32.07 3.13
N SER A 143 -13.83 32.29 3.58
CA SER A 143 -14.64 31.30 4.28
C SER A 143 -15.83 30.88 3.41
N ILE A 144 -16.03 29.58 3.25
CA ILE A 144 -17.20 29.01 2.57
C ILE A 144 -17.79 27.89 3.42
N THR A 145 -19.11 27.89 3.57
CA THR A 145 -19.83 26.89 4.38
C THR A 145 -20.99 26.29 3.61
N LYS A 146 -21.19 24.97 3.76
CA LYS A 146 -22.39 24.24 3.30
C LYS A 146 -22.68 24.38 1.81
N ALA A 147 -21.82 23.81 0.96
CA ALA A 147 -22.01 23.79 -0.48
C ALA A 147 -21.48 22.51 -1.13
N THR A 148 -22.04 22.15 -2.27
CA THR A 148 -21.50 21.12 -3.16
C THR A 148 -20.82 21.81 -4.33
N LEU A 149 -19.52 21.59 -4.51
CA LEU A 149 -18.78 22.04 -5.67
C LEU A 149 -18.66 20.89 -6.67
N VAL A 150 -19.11 21.14 -7.89
CA VAL A 150 -19.03 20.16 -8.98
C VAL A 150 -17.77 20.43 -9.79
N HIS A 151 -16.97 19.39 -10.02
CA HIS A 151 -15.78 19.47 -10.87
C HIS A 151 -16.15 19.90 -12.31
N PHE A 152 -15.16 20.26 -13.11
CA PHE A 152 -15.35 20.67 -14.49
C PHE A 152 -15.93 19.53 -15.32
N SER A 153 -16.91 19.83 -16.18
CA SER A 153 -17.47 18.89 -17.17
C SER A 153 -16.63 18.78 -18.45
N THR A 154 -15.50 19.48 -18.50
CA THR A 154 -14.56 19.50 -19.60
C THR A 154 -13.16 19.27 -19.06
N GLU A 155 -12.30 18.69 -19.89
CA GLU A 155 -10.89 18.49 -19.58
C GLU A 155 -10.20 19.83 -19.32
N THR A 156 -9.44 19.90 -18.24
CA THR A 156 -8.70 21.09 -17.82
C THR A 156 -7.56 20.66 -16.92
N LEU A 157 -6.50 21.48 -16.88
CA LEU A 157 -5.38 21.34 -15.95
C LEU A 157 -5.56 22.18 -14.69
N ARG A 158 -6.63 22.99 -14.62
CA ARG A 158 -6.88 23.89 -13.49
C ARG A 158 -7.59 23.16 -12.37
N ALA A 159 -7.13 23.40 -11.15
CA ALA A 159 -7.79 22.91 -9.95
C ALA A 159 -9.19 23.52 -9.80
N LEU A 160 -10.10 22.80 -9.13
CA LEU A 160 -11.41 23.38 -8.81
C LEU A 160 -11.26 24.51 -7.78
N ILE A 161 -10.41 24.31 -6.78
CA ILE A 161 -10.02 25.27 -5.76
C ILE A 161 -8.51 25.46 -5.82
N GLN A 162 -8.06 26.71 -5.88
CA GLN A 162 -6.64 27.07 -5.84
C GLN A 162 -6.36 28.04 -4.70
N VAL A 163 -5.30 27.76 -3.93
CA VAL A 163 -4.75 28.66 -2.91
C VAL A 163 -3.28 28.93 -3.22
N GLN A 164 -2.91 30.21 -3.23
CA GLN A 164 -1.56 30.67 -3.54
C GLN A 164 -1.17 31.86 -2.65
N ASP A 165 0.11 32.22 -2.69
CA ASP A 165 0.71 33.27 -1.87
C ASP A 165 0.45 33.04 -0.37
N ASP A 166 -0.03 34.04 0.37
CA ASP A 166 -0.38 33.94 1.79
C ASP A 166 -1.90 33.75 1.99
N GLY A 167 -2.57 33.18 0.98
CA GLY A 167 -4.01 33.01 0.95
C GLY A 167 -4.48 32.04 2.03
N VAL A 168 -5.64 32.34 2.63
CA VAL A 168 -6.24 31.51 3.68
C VAL A 168 -7.64 31.06 3.25
N LEU A 169 -7.82 29.76 3.10
CA LEU A 169 -9.12 29.13 2.86
C LEU A 169 -9.64 28.46 4.13
N ILE A 170 -10.89 28.74 4.48
CA ILE A 170 -11.65 28.06 5.55
C ILE A 170 -12.92 27.48 4.93
N ALA A 171 -12.93 26.18 4.69
CA ALA A 171 -14.05 25.47 4.08
C ALA A 171 -14.68 24.52 5.11
N GLN A 172 -16.01 24.64 5.32
CA GLN A 172 -16.74 23.81 6.27
C GLN A 172 -17.98 23.15 5.64
N ASP A 173 -18.15 21.84 5.83
CA ASP A 173 -19.27 21.06 5.27
C ASP A 173 -19.39 21.28 3.76
N ILE A 174 -18.29 21.02 3.04
CA ILE A 174 -18.23 21.14 1.57
C ILE A 174 -18.13 19.75 0.95
N LYS A 175 -18.97 19.52 -0.05
CA LYS A 175 -18.95 18.31 -0.86
C LYS A 175 -18.25 18.57 -2.18
N LEU A 176 -17.26 17.76 -2.51
CA LEU A 176 -16.52 17.82 -3.76
C LEU A 176 -16.95 16.64 -4.62
N CYS A 177 -17.63 16.92 -5.72
CA CYS A 177 -18.24 15.89 -6.56
C CYS A 177 -17.70 15.92 -7.99
N PRO A 178 -17.60 14.77 -8.67
CA PRO A 178 -17.25 14.75 -10.08
C PRO A 178 -18.37 15.36 -10.94
N SER A 179 -18.02 15.77 -12.15
CA SER A 179 -19.00 16.11 -13.18
C SER A 179 -19.51 14.83 -13.87
N GLY A 180 -20.74 14.82 -14.36
CA GLY A 180 -21.31 13.66 -15.05
C GLY A 180 -22.81 13.48 -14.84
N THR A 181 -23.38 12.47 -15.50
CA THR A 181 -24.83 12.14 -15.51
C THR A 181 -25.27 11.24 -14.36
N ALA A 182 -24.38 10.89 -13.43
CA ALA A 182 -24.75 10.15 -12.24
C ALA A 182 -25.62 11.02 -11.31
N SER A 183 -26.71 10.45 -10.78
CA SER A 183 -27.52 11.09 -9.75
C SER A 183 -26.62 11.46 -8.56
N LEU A 184 -26.96 12.51 -7.78
CA LEU A 184 -26.19 12.91 -6.59
C LEU A 184 -25.97 11.76 -5.59
N GLU A 185 -26.82 10.73 -5.68
CA GLU A 185 -26.85 9.55 -4.82
C GLU A 185 -25.99 8.39 -5.36
N ASP A 186 -25.62 8.39 -6.65
CA ASP A 186 -24.91 7.30 -7.33
C ASP A 186 -23.49 7.67 -7.83
N LYS A 187 -22.95 8.83 -7.44
CA LYS A 187 -21.81 9.52 -8.08
C LYS A 187 -20.50 8.72 -8.18
N GLN A 188 -20.41 7.89 -9.20
CA GLN A 188 -19.18 7.62 -9.95
C GLN A 188 -19.19 8.49 -11.21
N SER A 189 -18.06 9.12 -11.49
CA SER A 189 -17.85 9.78 -12.78
C SER A 189 -17.66 8.75 -13.88
N SER A 190 -18.34 8.91 -15.02
CA SER A 190 -17.90 8.28 -16.27
C SER A 190 -16.74 9.04 -16.93
N PHE A 191 -16.33 10.16 -16.35
CA PHE A 191 -15.33 11.08 -16.86
C PHE A 191 -14.05 10.98 -16.03
N ILE A 192 -12.90 10.92 -16.71
CA ILE A 192 -11.58 10.88 -16.10
C ILE A 192 -11.07 12.31 -15.95
N HIS A 193 -10.87 12.75 -14.71
CA HIS A 193 -10.42 14.11 -14.43
C HIS A 193 -8.88 14.20 -14.46
N GLN A 194 -8.33 15.26 -15.05
CA GLN A 194 -6.88 15.51 -15.12
C GLN A 194 -6.40 16.65 -14.23
N SER A 195 -7.31 17.24 -13.44
CA SER A 195 -6.97 18.30 -12.49
C SER A 195 -7.52 18.01 -11.09
N PRO A 196 -6.81 18.46 -10.04
CA PRO A 196 -7.21 18.21 -8.66
C PRO A 196 -8.50 18.95 -8.29
N TYR A 197 -9.15 18.52 -7.22
CA TYR A 197 -10.16 19.35 -6.57
C TYR A 197 -9.51 20.55 -5.88
N ILE A 198 -8.43 20.30 -5.14
CA ILE A 198 -7.77 21.33 -4.34
C ILE A 198 -6.30 21.36 -4.70
N GLN A 199 -5.80 22.54 -5.02
CA GLN A 199 -4.39 22.78 -5.27
C GLN A 199 -3.85 23.91 -4.40
N LEU A 200 -2.72 23.66 -3.74
CA LEU A 200 -2.03 24.67 -2.92
C LEU A 200 -0.59 24.84 -3.40
N PHE A 201 -0.19 26.10 -3.57
CA PHE A 201 1.21 26.45 -3.82
C PHE A 201 1.88 27.04 -2.58
N ARG A 202 1.13 27.80 -1.79
CA ARG A 202 1.55 28.45 -0.54
C ARG A 202 0.29 28.89 0.22
N GLY A 203 0.43 29.26 1.49
CA GLY A 203 -0.66 29.75 2.33
C GLY A 203 -1.29 28.66 3.19
N ARG A 204 -2.55 28.86 3.60
CA ARG A 204 -3.22 27.96 4.54
C ARG A 204 -4.59 27.52 4.05
N ALA A 205 -4.91 26.24 4.24
CA ALA A 205 -6.27 25.73 4.08
C ALA A 205 -6.73 24.96 5.32
N GLU A 206 -7.88 25.35 5.86
CA GLU A 206 -8.59 24.62 6.91
C GLU A 206 -9.87 24.04 6.32
N LEU A 207 -9.90 22.72 6.27
CA LEU A 207 -10.89 21.92 5.57
C LEU A 207 -11.62 21.05 6.61
N ASP A 208 -12.78 21.50 7.06
CA ASP A 208 -13.59 20.87 8.11
C ASP A 208 -14.82 20.19 7.51
N GLN A 209 -15.00 18.90 7.78
CA GLN A 209 -16.10 18.09 7.25
C GLN A 209 -16.20 18.14 5.72
N ILE A 210 -15.06 18.07 5.02
CA ILE A 210 -15.04 17.95 3.57
C ILE A 210 -15.36 16.51 3.17
N GLU A 211 -16.24 16.33 2.19
CA GLU A 211 -16.54 15.02 1.60
C GLU A 211 -16.11 15.00 0.12
N ILE A 212 -15.07 14.24 -0.19
CA ILE A 212 -14.65 13.96 -1.57
C ILE A 212 -15.28 12.64 -2.02
N TYR A 213 -16.13 12.76 -3.05
CA TYR A 213 -16.85 11.64 -3.63
C TYR A 213 -15.91 10.78 -4.49
N PRO A 214 -16.30 9.52 -4.78
CA PRO A 214 -15.55 8.67 -5.68
C PRO A 214 -15.36 9.31 -7.05
N THR A 215 -14.09 9.56 -7.39
CA THR A 215 -13.70 10.28 -8.61
C THR A 215 -12.50 9.59 -9.24
N GLN A 216 -12.55 9.43 -10.56
CA GLN A 216 -11.44 8.91 -11.34
C GLN A 216 -10.55 10.05 -11.80
N PHE A 217 -9.26 9.95 -11.49
CA PHE A 217 -8.24 10.90 -11.91
C PHE A 217 -7.20 10.22 -12.81
N SER A 218 -6.66 10.97 -13.77
CA SER A 218 -5.46 10.63 -14.52
C SER A 218 -4.33 11.56 -14.09
N ASN A 219 -3.19 10.98 -13.69
CA ASN A 219 -1.94 11.69 -13.40
C ASN A 219 -2.01 12.90 -12.44
N CYS A 220 -3.00 12.97 -11.54
CA CYS A 220 -3.12 14.08 -10.58
C CYS A 220 -3.84 13.68 -9.29
N ALA A 221 -3.36 14.10 -8.12
CA ALA A 221 -4.03 13.85 -6.84
C ALA A 221 -5.38 14.57 -6.71
N SER A 222 -6.26 14.11 -5.81
CA SER A 222 -7.50 14.82 -5.50
C SER A 222 -7.23 16.13 -4.74
N ILE A 223 -6.21 16.08 -3.86
CA ILE A 223 -5.61 17.23 -3.18
C ILE A 223 -4.13 17.22 -3.55
N HIS A 224 -3.64 18.30 -4.13
CA HIS A 224 -2.30 18.40 -4.67
C HIS A 224 -1.58 19.64 -4.16
N ILE A 225 -0.46 19.45 -3.46
CA ILE A 225 0.29 20.56 -2.85
C ILE A 225 1.70 20.60 -3.44
N LEU A 226 2.00 21.71 -4.12
CA LEU A 226 3.16 21.87 -5.01
C LEU A 226 4.12 22.96 -4.52
N HIS A 227 4.26 23.14 -3.21
CA HIS A 227 5.01 24.26 -2.64
C HIS A 227 6.48 24.29 -3.04
N ASN A 228 7.20 23.18 -2.88
CA ASN A 228 8.61 23.14 -3.27
C ASN A 228 8.82 23.29 -4.78
N GLN A 229 7.91 22.76 -5.60
CA GLN A 229 7.97 22.96 -7.06
C GLN A 229 7.79 24.45 -7.39
N TYR A 230 6.75 25.08 -6.83
CA TYR A 230 6.46 26.50 -7.00
C TYR A 230 7.64 27.39 -6.57
N MET A 231 8.23 27.10 -5.41
CA MET A 231 9.37 27.86 -4.88
C MET A 231 10.66 27.65 -5.70
N LYS A 232 10.84 26.48 -6.36
CA LYS A 232 11.92 26.26 -7.33
C LYS A 232 11.72 27.09 -8.59
N GLU A 233 10.50 27.13 -9.12
CA GLU A 233 10.14 27.93 -10.31
C GLU A 233 10.36 29.42 -10.07
N LEU A 234 10.10 29.92 -8.85
CA LEU A 234 10.39 31.29 -8.46
C LEU A 234 11.89 31.60 -8.25
N ASN A 235 12.79 30.63 -8.44
CA ASN A 235 14.23 30.73 -8.10
C ASN A 235 14.51 31.12 -6.64
N VAL A 236 13.56 30.92 -5.73
CA VAL A 236 13.71 31.29 -4.31
C VAL A 236 14.47 30.20 -3.54
N ILE A 237 14.55 28.97 -4.05
CA ILE A 237 15.25 27.89 -3.36
C ILE A 237 16.71 27.77 -3.81
N SER A 238 17.61 28.42 -3.06
CA SER A 238 18.95 27.88 -2.78
C SER A 238 18.89 27.11 -1.46
N SER A 239 18.79 25.78 -1.51
CA SER A 239 18.97 24.87 -0.37
C SER A 239 18.34 25.35 0.96
N VAL A 240 17.00 25.40 1.05
CA VAL A 240 16.35 25.81 2.31
C VAL A 240 16.18 24.60 3.23
N GLN A 241 16.88 24.70 4.37
CA GLN A 241 16.72 23.90 5.57
C GLN A 241 15.29 24.00 6.09
N MET A 242 14.82 22.99 6.85
CA MET A 242 13.48 22.84 7.45
C MET A 242 13.05 23.97 8.45
N ASN A 243 13.31 25.25 8.16
CA ASN A 243 13.27 26.37 9.11
C ASN A 243 12.46 27.60 8.65
N GLU A 244 11.68 27.54 7.57
CA GLU A 244 10.59 28.53 7.41
C GLU A 244 9.48 28.20 8.42
N ASP A 245 8.92 29.22 9.11
CA ASP A 245 7.99 29.03 10.22
C ASP A 245 6.80 28.16 9.77
N PRO A 246 6.65 26.92 10.28
CA PRO A 246 5.69 25.96 9.77
C PRO A 246 4.22 26.31 10.04
N GLN A 247 3.93 27.49 10.62
CA GLN A 247 2.56 27.94 10.91
C GLN A 247 1.86 28.64 9.74
N GLU A 248 2.59 29.18 8.76
CA GLU A 248 1.97 29.94 7.66
C GLU A 248 1.58 29.04 6.47
N ASN A 249 2.32 27.94 6.25
CA ASN A 249 2.12 27.00 5.14
C ASN A 249 1.59 25.64 5.61
N GLU A 250 0.27 25.55 5.79
CA GLU A 250 -0.38 24.36 6.36
C GLU A 250 -1.73 24.03 5.70
N ILE A 251 -1.97 22.74 5.47
CA ILE A 251 -3.30 22.20 5.19
C ILE A 251 -3.77 21.38 6.40
N ILE A 252 -5.02 21.64 6.83
CA ILE A 252 -5.65 20.95 7.95
C ILE A 252 -6.92 20.28 7.46
N LEU A 253 -6.98 18.95 7.51
CA LEU A 253 -8.18 18.15 7.28
C LEU A 253 -8.80 17.78 8.63
N LYS A 254 -10.02 18.24 8.91
CA LYS A 254 -10.78 17.91 10.13
C LYS A 254 -12.04 17.16 9.76
N ASP A 255 -12.27 16.02 10.42
CA ASP A 255 -13.46 15.17 10.26
C ASP A 255 -13.87 14.94 8.80
N SER A 256 -12.86 14.87 7.91
CA SER A 256 -13.06 14.85 6.46
C SER A 256 -13.13 13.42 5.94
N VAL A 257 -13.88 13.23 4.86
CA VAL A 257 -14.17 11.94 4.26
C VAL A 257 -13.65 11.94 2.83
N ILE A 258 -12.68 11.08 2.53
CA ILE A 258 -12.18 10.89 1.17
C ILE A 258 -12.42 9.43 0.80
N THR A 259 -13.23 9.23 -0.23
CA THR A 259 -13.71 7.91 -0.62
C THR A 259 -13.45 7.65 -2.10
N GLY A 260 -12.96 6.45 -2.43
CA GLY A 260 -13.02 5.94 -3.80
C GLY A 260 -12.27 6.78 -4.85
N ILE A 261 -11.09 7.30 -4.53
CA ILE A 261 -10.23 7.96 -5.52
C ILE A 261 -9.64 6.88 -6.45
N ILE A 262 -10.12 6.83 -7.69
CA ILE A 262 -9.68 5.87 -8.72
C ILE A 262 -8.59 6.51 -9.58
N ARG A 263 -7.62 5.70 -10.02
CA ARG A 263 -6.56 6.11 -10.95
C ARG A 263 -6.57 5.23 -12.19
N GLU A 264 -6.16 5.77 -13.35
CA GLU A 264 -6.13 5.04 -14.65
C GLU A 264 -5.36 3.72 -14.62
N GLN A 265 -4.48 3.51 -13.62
CA GLN A 265 -3.75 2.24 -13.41
C GLN A 265 -3.98 1.63 -12.02
N GLY A 266 -4.99 2.10 -11.27
CA GLY A 266 -5.18 1.76 -9.86
C GLY A 266 -4.02 2.19 -8.95
N ILE A 267 -3.13 3.06 -9.45
CA ILE A 267 -1.87 3.49 -8.85
C ILE A 267 -1.86 5.02 -8.75
N GLY A 268 -1.49 5.55 -7.58
CA GLY A 268 -1.31 6.98 -7.34
C GLY A 268 -1.93 7.46 -6.02
N GLU A 269 -1.70 8.73 -5.74
CA GLU A 269 -1.97 9.40 -4.47
C GLU A 269 -3.34 10.08 -4.47
N ALA A 270 -4.18 9.83 -3.48
CA ALA A 270 -5.35 10.67 -3.24
C ALA A 270 -4.94 12.06 -2.74
N ILE A 271 -3.90 12.12 -1.90
CA ILE A 271 -3.30 13.34 -1.41
C ILE A 271 -1.80 13.29 -1.71
N GLU A 272 -1.31 14.27 -2.46
CA GLU A 272 0.11 14.46 -2.71
C GLU A 272 0.56 15.78 -2.11
N CYS A 273 1.56 15.73 -1.24
CA CYS A 273 2.05 16.89 -0.50
C CYS A 273 3.56 17.05 -0.62
N ASP A 274 4.03 18.15 -1.21
CA ASP A 274 5.45 18.50 -1.27
C ASP A 274 5.73 19.88 -0.66
N GLY A 275 6.37 19.90 0.51
CA GLY A 275 6.91 21.11 1.13
C GLY A 275 6.03 21.81 2.18
N MET A 276 4.72 21.55 2.23
CA MET A 276 3.82 22.14 3.25
C MET A 276 3.48 21.17 4.37
N LYS A 277 3.07 21.71 5.52
CA LYS A 277 2.60 20.92 6.65
C LYS A 277 1.23 20.32 6.36
N LEU A 278 1.06 19.02 6.59
CA LEU A 278 -0.23 18.32 6.51
C LEU A 278 -0.68 17.89 7.91
N THR A 279 -1.82 18.39 8.37
CA THR A 279 -2.47 17.97 9.61
C THR A 279 -3.80 17.28 9.32
N ILE A 280 -3.98 16.05 9.80
CA ILE A 280 -5.22 15.27 9.74
C ILE A 280 -5.76 15.11 11.15
N ILE A 281 -7.04 15.46 11.36
CA ILE A 281 -7.74 15.38 12.64
C ILE A 281 -9.06 14.64 12.41
N GLY A 282 -9.10 13.36 12.76
CA GLY A 282 -10.26 12.50 12.53
C GLY A 282 -10.52 12.23 11.06
N GLY A 283 -11.75 11.85 10.75
CA GLY A 283 -12.18 11.54 9.38
C GLY A 283 -11.97 10.09 8.94
N SER A 284 -12.37 9.80 7.71
CA SER A 284 -12.37 8.46 7.12
C SER A 284 -11.81 8.48 5.70
N TYR A 285 -10.76 7.70 5.48
CA TYR A 285 -10.00 7.63 4.22
C TYR A 285 -10.07 6.21 3.70
N THR A 286 -10.80 6.02 2.61
CA THR A 286 -11.18 4.67 2.17
C THR A 286 -11.09 4.52 0.66
N TRP A 287 -10.72 3.31 0.25
CA TRP A 287 -10.93 2.88 -1.12
C TRP A 287 -12.25 2.10 -1.21
N THR A 288 -13.04 2.40 -2.23
CA THR A 288 -14.28 1.67 -2.54
C THR A 288 -14.05 0.84 -3.79
N LYS A 289 -14.51 -0.42 -3.77
CA LYS A 289 -14.35 -1.34 -4.89
C LYS A 289 -15.12 -0.82 -6.10
N GLN A 290 -14.41 -0.25 -7.06
CA GLN A 290 -14.99 0.34 -8.26
C GLN A 290 -14.23 -0.16 -9.49
N GLU A 291 -14.98 -0.66 -10.47
CA GLU A 291 -14.43 -1.04 -11.77
C GLU A 291 -13.90 0.22 -12.46
N VAL A 292 -12.65 0.18 -12.92
CA VAL A 292 -12.09 1.24 -13.76
C VAL A 292 -12.95 1.29 -15.02
N VAL A 293 -13.62 2.42 -15.26
CA VAL A 293 -14.31 2.63 -16.53
C VAL A 293 -13.22 2.74 -17.60
N GLN A 294 -13.03 1.68 -18.38
CA GLN A 294 -12.22 1.76 -19.58
C GLN A 294 -13.00 2.61 -20.59
N VAL A 295 -12.52 3.82 -20.83
CA VAL A 295 -13.02 4.63 -21.94
C VAL A 295 -12.51 3.96 -23.22
N GLU A 296 -13.42 3.49 -24.08
CA GLU A 296 -13.05 3.07 -25.44
C GLU A 296 -12.37 4.25 -26.13
N GLU A 297 -11.08 4.12 -26.42
CA GLU A 297 -10.31 5.15 -27.11
C GLU A 297 -11.03 5.56 -28.42
N PRO A 298 -11.32 6.86 -28.63
CA PRO A 298 -11.76 7.30 -29.95
C PRO A 298 -10.62 7.04 -30.94
N ALA A 299 -10.96 6.37 -32.05
CA ALA A 299 -10.06 5.91 -33.11
C ALA A 299 -9.10 6.96 -33.73
N SER A 300 -9.16 8.21 -33.29
CA SER A 300 -8.23 9.30 -33.59
C SER A 300 -6.89 9.23 -32.85
N GLN A 301 -6.77 8.51 -31.72
CA GLN A 301 -5.48 8.39 -30.98
C GLN A 301 -4.53 7.32 -31.57
N LEU A 302 -5.08 6.33 -32.28
CA LEU A 302 -4.31 5.27 -32.98
C LEU A 302 -3.46 5.80 -34.15
N ILE A 303 -3.69 7.03 -34.63
CA ILE A 303 -2.89 7.64 -35.70
C ILE A 303 -1.67 8.38 -35.14
N GLN A 304 -1.71 8.88 -33.89
CA GLN A 304 -0.57 9.55 -33.26
C GLN A 304 0.42 8.58 -32.60
N LEU A 305 -0.05 7.48 -32.01
CA LEU A 305 0.81 6.43 -31.43
C LEU A 305 1.72 5.76 -32.48
N ASN A 306 1.25 5.58 -33.72
CA ASN A 306 2.07 5.04 -34.82
C ASN A 306 3.17 6.00 -35.31
N GLY A 307 3.06 7.31 -35.01
CA GLY A 307 4.10 8.30 -35.29
C GLY A 307 5.24 8.24 -34.27
N TYR A 308 4.91 8.14 -32.98
CA TYR A 308 5.88 8.05 -31.89
C TYR A 308 6.69 6.74 -31.91
N ASP A 309 6.06 5.62 -32.26
CA ASP A 309 6.74 4.30 -32.36
C ASP A 309 7.83 4.24 -33.45
N MET A 310 7.72 5.08 -34.49
CA MET A 310 8.76 5.19 -35.53
C MET A 310 9.91 6.09 -35.09
N GLU A 311 9.64 7.13 -34.30
CA GLU A 311 10.66 8.05 -33.79
C GLU A 311 11.49 7.41 -32.66
N GLU A 312 10.87 6.61 -31.78
CA GLU A 312 11.55 5.88 -30.72
C GLU A 312 12.49 4.79 -31.26
N LYS A 313 12.09 4.09 -32.34
CA LYS A 313 12.97 3.14 -33.05
C LYS A 313 14.17 3.81 -33.72
N GLU A 314 14.01 5.05 -34.20
CA GLU A 314 15.12 5.80 -34.79
C GLU A 314 16.09 6.32 -33.70
N ILE A 315 15.56 6.75 -32.55
CA ILE A 315 16.36 7.17 -31.39
C ILE A 315 17.14 5.98 -30.82
N GLN A 316 16.52 4.81 -30.65
CA GLN A 316 17.18 3.62 -30.13
C GLN A 316 18.29 3.11 -31.08
N SER A 317 18.07 3.18 -32.40
CA SER A 317 19.08 2.88 -33.41
C SER A 317 20.30 3.82 -33.33
N ARG A 318 20.09 5.10 -33.00
CA ARG A 318 21.18 6.06 -32.79
C ARG A 318 21.97 5.78 -31.51
N ILE A 319 21.30 5.41 -30.43
CA ILE A 319 21.93 5.05 -29.14
C ILE A 319 22.82 3.80 -29.31
N ASP A 320 22.32 2.75 -29.97
CA ASP A 320 23.09 1.53 -30.24
C ASP A 320 24.34 1.77 -31.11
N ASN A 321 24.26 2.73 -32.03
CA ASN A 321 25.38 3.13 -32.87
C ASN A 321 26.42 3.97 -32.10
N MET A 322 26.00 4.81 -31.15
CA MET A 322 26.92 5.53 -30.26
C MET A 322 27.64 4.59 -29.30
N GLU A 323 26.96 3.61 -28.70
CA GLU A 323 27.60 2.62 -27.82
C GLU A 323 28.62 1.74 -28.55
N LYS A 324 28.36 1.41 -29.82
CA LYS A 324 29.33 0.67 -30.66
C LYS A 324 30.58 1.52 -30.94
N LEU A 325 30.40 2.83 -31.11
CA LEU A 325 31.51 3.77 -31.33
C LEU A 325 32.36 3.94 -30.05
N ASP A 326 31.73 4.00 -28.88
CA ASP A 326 32.43 4.08 -27.59
C ASP A 326 33.18 2.79 -27.23
N ARG A 327 32.60 1.61 -27.54
CA ARG A 327 33.30 0.33 -27.41
C ARG A 327 34.52 0.25 -28.33
N TYR A 328 34.43 0.77 -29.57
CA TYR A 328 35.55 0.83 -30.50
C TYR A 328 36.67 1.78 -30.03
N ASN A 329 36.32 2.94 -29.45
CA ASN A 329 37.28 3.90 -28.92
C ASN A 329 37.96 3.42 -27.62
N ASN A 330 37.23 2.72 -26.74
CA ASN A 330 37.79 2.14 -25.52
C ASN A 330 38.75 0.97 -25.77
N MET A 331 38.51 0.16 -26.81
CA MET A 331 39.47 -0.87 -27.25
C MET A 331 40.78 -0.27 -27.77
N LYS A 332 40.73 0.92 -28.39
CA LYS A 332 41.92 1.60 -28.93
C LYS A 332 42.79 2.24 -27.84
N ASN A 333 42.19 2.70 -26.74
CA ASN A 333 42.90 3.31 -25.61
C ASN A 333 43.48 2.29 -24.60
N LYS A 334 42.92 1.08 -24.49
CA LYS A 334 43.45 0.02 -23.61
C LYS A 334 44.83 -0.53 -24.05
N ASN A 335 45.25 -0.28 -25.30
CA ASN A 335 46.56 -0.70 -25.81
C ASN A 335 47.72 0.27 -25.51
N LYS A 336 47.48 1.44 -24.91
CA LYS A 336 48.55 2.41 -24.60
C LYS A 336 49.02 2.45 -23.14
N ASN A 337 48.26 1.92 -22.18
CA ASN A 337 48.55 2.07 -20.74
C ASN A 337 49.03 0.81 -20.00
N ARG A 338 49.39 -0.28 -20.70
CA ARG A 338 49.94 -1.50 -20.06
C ARG A 338 51.44 -1.45 -19.69
N LYS A 339 52.04 -0.25 -19.61
CA LYS A 339 53.41 -0.06 -19.10
C LYS A 339 53.44 1.06 -18.06
N ARG A 340 52.94 0.79 -16.84
CA ARG A 340 53.49 1.33 -15.58
C ARG A 340 52.69 0.85 -14.36
N LEU A 341 53.45 0.50 -13.32
CA LEU A 341 53.08 0.09 -11.96
C LEU A 341 52.58 -1.34 -11.75
N ASN A 342 53.55 -2.26 -11.76
CA ASN A 342 53.72 -3.24 -10.68
C ASN A 342 54.31 -2.53 -9.45
N ILE A 343 54.02 -3.02 -8.24
CA ILE A 343 54.77 -2.92 -6.95
C ILE A 343 53.82 -2.56 -5.78
N ASN A 344 53.32 -3.57 -5.06
CA ASN A 344 53.62 -3.87 -3.64
C ASN A 344 52.49 -4.68 -2.98
N ASN A 345 52.74 -5.99 -2.84
CA ASN A 345 52.20 -6.79 -1.75
C ASN A 345 53.17 -6.66 -0.56
N ASN A 346 52.64 -6.56 0.66
CA ASN A 346 53.07 -7.39 1.80
C ASN A 346 52.25 -7.13 3.07
N LEU A 347 51.53 -8.19 3.48
CA LEU A 347 51.45 -8.79 4.82
C LEU A 347 51.38 -7.89 6.07
N ARG A 348 50.27 -8.04 6.80
CA ARG A 348 50.27 -8.15 8.27
C ARG A 348 49.32 -9.25 8.71
N ASN A 349 49.86 -10.17 9.49
CA ASN A 349 49.13 -11.14 10.31
C ASN A 349 48.59 -10.41 11.54
N GLU A 350 47.32 -10.64 11.89
CA GLU A 350 46.85 -10.51 13.26
C GLU A 350 46.10 -11.80 13.63
N GLU A 351 46.58 -12.42 14.71
CA GLU A 351 45.99 -13.55 15.40
C GLU A 351 44.77 -13.08 16.20
N GLY A 352 43.71 -13.90 16.20
CA GLY A 352 42.50 -13.69 17.00
C GLY A 352 41.21 -13.68 16.18
N ALA A 353 41.05 -14.59 15.22
CA ALA A 353 39.78 -14.76 14.53
C ALA A 353 38.80 -15.53 15.44
N GLU A 354 37.75 -14.85 15.90
CA GLU A 354 36.47 -15.51 16.15
C GLU A 354 36.07 -16.30 14.89
N PRO A 355 35.37 -17.45 15.03
CA PRO A 355 34.94 -18.22 13.87
C PRO A 355 34.20 -17.31 12.90
N PRO A 356 34.34 -17.49 11.56
CA PRO A 356 33.62 -16.69 10.61
C PRO A 356 32.13 -16.86 10.88
N HIS A 357 31.51 -15.83 11.46
CA HIS A 357 30.08 -15.63 11.31
C HIS A 357 29.89 -15.49 9.80
N LEU A 358 29.33 -16.51 9.16
CA LEU A 358 28.72 -16.33 7.85
C LEU A 358 27.68 -15.23 8.09
N GLU A 359 28.00 -14.01 7.67
CA GLU A 359 27.04 -12.94 7.47
C GLU A 359 25.95 -13.56 6.59
N LEU A 360 24.84 -13.89 7.22
CA LEU A 360 23.64 -14.29 6.52
C LEU A 360 23.32 -13.12 5.58
N GLU A 361 23.03 -13.42 4.31
CA GLU A 361 22.66 -12.35 3.37
C GLU A 361 21.54 -11.51 4.02
N PRO A 362 21.68 -10.17 3.98
CA PRO A 362 20.74 -9.29 4.66
C PRO A 362 19.34 -9.61 4.15
N LEU A 363 18.38 -9.73 5.07
CA LEU A 363 17.00 -9.92 4.70
C LEU A 363 16.57 -8.68 3.91
N VAL A 364 16.08 -8.88 2.68
CA VAL A 364 15.52 -7.85 1.79
C VAL A 364 14.06 -8.23 1.52
N PRO A 365 13.10 -7.28 1.48
CA PRO A 365 11.72 -7.63 1.20
C PRO A 365 11.65 -8.13 -0.24
N SER A 366 11.01 -9.27 -0.44
CA SER A 366 10.83 -9.91 -1.74
C SER A 366 9.88 -9.17 -2.67
N CYS A 367 8.99 -8.35 -2.12
CA CYS A 367 8.09 -7.52 -2.89
C CYS A 367 8.36 -6.06 -2.55
N THR A 368 8.55 -5.27 -3.59
CA THR A 368 8.59 -3.82 -3.48
C THR A 368 7.17 -3.27 -3.53
N TRP A 369 6.94 -2.18 -2.81
CA TRP A 369 5.80 -1.30 -3.03
C TRP A 369 6.32 0.14 -2.98
N ASN A 370 5.86 0.98 -3.89
CA ASN A 370 6.42 2.32 -4.13
C ASN A 370 5.38 3.44 -4.13
N ASN A 371 4.11 3.09 -3.88
CA ASN A 371 3.00 4.02 -3.88
C ASN A 371 2.35 4.04 -2.49
N ALA A 372 1.48 5.02 -2.26
CA ALA A 372 0.63 5.11 -1.09
C ALA A 372 -0.58 6.01 -1.39
N TYR A 373 -1.63 5.90 -0.58
CA TYR A 373 -2.82 6.75 -0.68
C TYR A 373 -2.52 8.22 -0.39
N ILE A 374 -1.61 8.47 0.56
CA ILE A 374 -1.08 9.78 0.90
C ILE A 374 0.43 9.75 0.70
N ARG A 375 0.95 10.64 -0.15
CA ARG A 375 2.38 10.86 -0.29
C ARG A 375 2.74 12.21 0.28
N HIS A 376 3.77 12.23 1.12
CA HIS A 376 4.21 13.43 1.80
C HIS A 376 5.74 13.54 1.74
N THR A 377 6.23 14.65 1.18
CA THR A 377 7.66 14.91 1.03
C THR A 377 8.06 16.26 1.59
N ASN A 378 9.28 16.33 2.12
CA ASN A 378 9.98 17.56 2.46
C ASN A 378 9.27 18.48 3.47
N SER A 379 8.52 17.95 4.45
CA SER A 379 7.89 18.78 5.50
C SER A 379 7.47 17.97 6.74
N TYR A 380 6.47 18.44 7.48
CA TYR A 380 5.89 17.79 8.66
C TYR A 380 4.45 17.28 8.40
N ILE A 381 4.17 16.04 8.80
CA ILE A 381 2.83 15.46 8.79
C ILE A 381 2.39 15.10 10.22
N ARG A 382 1.17 15.47 10.59
CA ARG A 382 0.54 15.11 11.86
C ARG A 382 -0.80 14.46 11.63
N ILE A 383 -1.04 13.33 12.26
CA ILE A 383 -2.29 12.59 12.16
C ILE A 383 -2.82 12.31 13.56
N GLN A 384 -4.04 12.75 13.84
CA GLN A 384 -4.64 12.67 15.15
C GLN A 384 -6.17 12.52 15.11
N GLY A 385 -6.81 12.42 16.27
CA GLY A 385 -8.26 12.55 16.45
C GLY A 385 -9.09 11.36 15.94
N GLY A 386 -8.53 10.15 15.97
CA GLY A 386 -9.27 8.95 15.57
C GLY A 386 -9.40 8.73 14.06
N ALA A 387 -8.51 9.33 13.25
CA ALA A 387 -8.53 9.17 11.80
C ALA A 387 -8.48 7.68 11.39
N LEU A 388 -9.39 7.27 10.51
CA LEU A 388 -9.53 5.90 10.06
C LEU A 388 -9.05 5.74 8.61
N PHE A 389 -8.04 4.90 8.41
CA PHE A 389 -7.53 4.51 7.10
C PHE A 389 -7.88 3.05 6.84
N GLN A 390 -8.78 2.79 5.87
CA GLN A 390 -9.26 1.43 5.65
C GLN A 390 -9.42 1.03 4.19
N HIS A 391 -9.21 -0.26 3.93
CA HIS A 391 -9.30 -0.90 2.61
C HIS A 391 -8.33 -0.33 1.56
N LEU A 392 -7.22 0.29 1.98
CA LEU A 392 -6.25 0.91 1.09
C LEU A 392 -5.19 -0.11 0.65
N GLY A 393 -5.25 -0.57 -0.61
CA GLY A 393 -4.40 -1.68 -1.05
C GLY A 393 -2.96 -1.33 -1.43
N ASN A 394 -2.68 -0.09 -1.78
CA ASN A 394 -1.35 0.33 -2.21
C ASN A 394 -0.47 0.89 -1.08
N GLY A 395 -0.88 0.76 0.18
CA GLY A 395 -0.26 1.50 1.27
C GLY A 395 -1.04 2.77 1.59
N VAL A 396 -0.95 3.19 2.85
CA VAL A 396 -1.67 4.38 3.34
C VAL A 396 -0.81 5.62 3.22
N LEU A 397 0.43 5.55 3.71
CA LEU A 397 1.34 6.68 3.80
C LEU A 397 2.67 6.36 3.12
N SER A 398 3.20 7.32 2.37
CA SER A 398 4.60 7.36 1.95
C SER A 398 5.23 8.66 2.39
N ILE A 399 6.28 8.58 3.20
CA ILE A 399 6.99 9.74 3.72
C ILE A 399 8.47 9.75 3.31
N VAL A 400 8.94 10.86 2.75
CA VAL A 400 10.36 11.04 2.38
C VAL A 400 10.84 12.40 2.83
N ASN A 401 12.03 12.48 3.45
CA ASN A 401 12.58 13.72 4.00
C ASN A 401 11.55 14.48 4.87
N SER A 402 10.79 13.74 5.68
CA SER A 402 9.64 14.27 6.41
C SER A 402 9.58 13.76 7.85
N GLN A 403 9.04 14.59 8.75
CA GLN A 403 8.77 14.19 10.13
C GLN A 403 7.28 13.88 10.28
N MET A 404 6.96 12.72 10.84
CA MET A 404 5.59 12.26 11.04
C MET A 404 5.30 12.08 12.52
N LEU A 405 4.22 12.69 12.99
CA LEU A 405 3.63 12.43 14.31
C LEU A 405 2.26 11.78 14.15
N ILE A 406 2.07 10.61 14.78
CA ILE A 406 0.80 9.87 14.75
C ILE A 406 0.32 9.60 16.17
N ASP A 407 -0.91 10.00 16.47
CA ASP A 407 -1.49 9.76 17.79
C ASP A 407 -1.97 8.31 18.00
N SER A 408 -2.33 7.98 19.24
CA SER A 408 -2.80 6.66 19.66
C SER A 408 -4.21 6.29 19.17
N GLU A 409 -4.99 7.24 18.68
CA GLU A 409 -6.38 7.03 18.29
C GLU A 409 -6.51 6.70 16.79
N VAL A 410 -5.51 7.04 15.97
CA VAL A 410 -5.45 6.70 14.55
C VAL A 410 -5.50 5.19 14.34
N GLN A 411 -6.23 4.75 13.31
CA GLN A 411 -6.46 3.34 13.02
C GLN A 411 -6.19 3.01 11.56
N PHE A 412 -5.47 1.90 11.35
CA PHE A 412 -5.30 1.26 10.05
C PHE A 412 -6.07 -0.05 10.05
N ARG A 413 -7.00 -0.25 9.09
CA ARG A 413 -7.85 -1.45 9.03
C ARG A 413 -7.95 -2.03 7.63
N ASP A 414 -7.69 -3.30 7.47
CA ASP A 414 -7.86 -4.04 6.21
C ASP A 414 -7.14 -3.43 5.00
N ASN A 415 -5.98 -2.78 5.22
CA ASN A 415 -5.15 -2.20 4.17
C ASN A 415 -4.26 -3.28 3.54
N ARG A 416 -4.75 -3.93 2.46
CA ARG A 416 -4.14 -5.12 1.84
C ARG A 416 -4.00 -4.96 0.32
N ASN A 417 -2.86 -5.35 -0.26
CA ASN A 417 -2.62 -5.28 -1.71
C ASN A 417 -3.62 -6.13 -2.51
N GLY A 418 -4.20 -5.53 -3.57
CA GLY A 418 -4.97 -6.24 -4.60
C GLY A 418 -6.49 -6.01 -4.53
N ASN A 419 -7.09 -5.83 -5.71
CA ASN A 419 -8.55 -5.76 -5.93
C ASN A 419 -9.25 -7.12 -5.78
N GLU A 420 -8.58 -8.12 -5.23
CA GLU A 420 -8.94 -9.52 -5.39
C GLU A 420 -9.24 -10.15 -4.03
N ARG A 421 -10.52 -10.52 -3.87
CA ARG A 421 -10.94 -11.61 -2.98
C ARG A 421 -10.43 -12.97 -3.49
N GLU A 422 -9.23 -13.02 -4.09
CA GLU A 422 -8.58 -14.29 -4.36
C GLU A 422 -8.08 -14.84 -3.02
N ALA A 423 -8.51 -16.06 -2.72
CA ALA A 423 -8.15 -16.74 -1.49
C ALA A 423 -6.63 -16.94 -1.46
N GLY A 424 -5.95 -16.15 -0.64
CA GLY A 424 -4.60 -16.46 -0.18
C GLY A 424 -3.51 -15.49 -0.59
N THR A 425 -3.61 -14.19 -0.24
CA THR A 425 -2.47 -13.38 0.25
C THR A 425 -2.97 -12.13 0.97
N GLU A 426 -2.53 -11.89 2.20
CA GLU A 426 -2.75 -10.62 2.91
C GLU A 426 -1.44 -9.82 2.84
N TYR A 427 -1.21 -9.11 1.74
CA TYR A 427 -0.07 -8.19 1.66
C TYR A 427 -0.42 -6.90 2.40
N ARG A 428 -0.27 -6.88 3.71
CA ARG A 428 -0.60 -5.70 4.52
C ARG A 428 0.39 -4.56 4.24
N ARG A 429 -0.12 -3.38 3.91
CA ARG A 429 0.68 -2.20 3.52
C ARG A 429 0.12 -0.96 4.19
N ASN A 430 0.88 -0.37 5.13
CA ASN A 430 0.49 0.87 5.77
C ASN A 430 1.47 2.01 5.48
N ILE A 431 2.75 1.87 5.81
CA ILE A 431 3.68 3.00 5.74
C ILE A 431 4.95 2.64 4.97
N LEU A 432 5.27 3.46 3.96
CA LEU A 432 6.60 3.61 3.39
C LEU A 432 7.35 4.73 4.11
N CYS A 433 8.58 4.45 4.52
CA CYS A 433 9.42 5.45 5.15
C CYS A 433 10.78 5.52 4.46
N GLY A 434 10.96 6.56 3.65
CA GLY A 434 12.20 6.85 2.93
C GLY A 434 13.29 7.47 3.81
N LYS A 435 14.37 7.89 3.16
CA LYS A 435 15.53 8.50 3.82
C LYS A 435 15.19 9.86 4.41
N ARG A 436 15.93 10.22 5.48
CA ARG A 436 15.76 11.48 6.23
C ARG A 436 14.36 11.68 6.82
N SER A 437 13.57 10.61 6.87
CA SER A 437 12.26 10.63 7.52
C SER A 437 12.35 10.15 8.96
N SER A 438 11.40 10.60 9.77
CA SER A 438 11.21 10.07 11.12
C SER A 438 9.73 9.91 11.44
N ILE A 439 9.41 8.89 12.25
CA ILE A 439 8.05 8.60 12.70
C ILE A 439 8.06 8.56 14.23
N GLU A 440 7.22 9.37 14.85
CA GLU A 440 6.92 9.35 16.28
C GLU A 440 5.45 8.99 16.48
N GLY A 441 5.17 8.05 17.38
CA GLY A 441 3.80 7.66 17.70
C GLY A 441 3.72 6.62 18.80
N SER A 442 2.50 6.13 19.05
CA SER A 442 2.24 5.07 20.04
C SER A 442 2.14 3.71 19.39
N TYR A 443 2.52 2.67 20.14
CA TYR A 443 2.43 1.28 19.68
C TYR A 443 0.99 0.84 19.35
N ILE A 444 0.00 1.37 20.07
CA ILE A 444 -1.41 0.98 19.95
C ILE A 444 -1.99 1.30 18.56
N THR A 445 -1.56 2.41 17.96
CA THR A 445 -1.98 2.89 16.62
C THR A 445 -1.75 1.85 15.54
N PHE A 446 -0.69 1.07 15.69
CA PHE A 446 -0.29 0.12 14.68
C PHE A 446 -1.04 -1.19 14.81
N GLN A 447 -1.65 -1.51 15.96
CA GLN A 447 -2.32 -2.78 16.20
C GLN A 447 -3.61 -2.94 15.37
N GLU A 448 -3.70 -4.05 14.66
CA GLU A 448 -4.95 -4.51 14.02
C GLU A 448 -5.46 -5.75 14.77
N ASP A 449 -6.74 -5.72 15.16
CA ASP A 449 -7.46 -6.79 15.89
C ASP A 449 -6.79 -7.28 17.18
N GLY A 450 -5.91 -6.47 17.79
CA GLY A 450 -5.19 -6.82 19.02
C GLY A 450 -4.15 -7.92 18.86
N VAL A 451 -3.72 -8.23 17.63
CA VAL A 451 -2.86 -9.39 17.34
C VAL A 451 -1.38 -9.03 17.17
N GLN A 452 -0.98 -7.76 17.12
CA GLN A 452 0.42 -7.41 16.85
C GLN A 452 1.32 -7.50 18.08
N GLU A 453 2.37 -8.31 17.97
CA GLU A 453 3.37 -8.58 19.00
C GLU A 453 4.60 -7.69 18.83
N LYS A 454 4.45 -6.38 19.07
CA LYS A 454 5.54 -5.38 18.98
C LYS A 454 6.07 -5.10 17.55
N SER A 455 5.25 -5.30 16.52
CA SER A 455 5.51 -4.86 15.14
C SER A 455 4.78 -3.57 14.77
N LEU A 456 5.26 -2.82 13.76
CA LEU A 456 4.65 -1.54 13.33
C LEU A 456 4.18 -1.46 11.87
N TRP A 457 4.50 -2.45 11.03
CA TRP A 457 4.13 -2.48 9.60
C TRP A 457 4.60 -1.24 8.81
N ILE A 458 5.83 -0.84 9.09
CA ILE A 458 6.59 0.22 8.43
C ILE A 458 7.68 -0.42 7.59
N LEU A 459 7.59 -0.24 6.27
CA LEU A 459 8.65 -0.60 5.35
C LEU A 459 9.59 0.58 5.18
N LYS A 460 10.85 0.41 5.61
CA LYS A 460 11.91 1.38 5.36
C LYS A 460 12.41 1.22 3.92
N THR A 461 12.52 2.31 3.17
CA THR A 461 13.01 2.31 1.79
C THR A 461 14.22 3.21 1.62
N ASP A 462 14.94 3.00 0.52
CA ASP A 462 16.07 3.85 0.12
C ASP A 462 15.65 5.09 -0.69
N GLU A 463 14.35 5.35 -0.80
CA GLU A 463 13.85 6.52 -1.52
C GLU A 463 14.37 7.81 -0.87
N ASP A 464 14.92 8.71 -1.68
CA ASP A 464 15.47 10.00 -1.27
C ASP A 464 15.01 11.06 -2.28
N THR A 465 14.62 12.24 -1.79
CA THR A 465 14.25 13.38 -2.64
C THR A 465 15.46 14.17 -3.13
N ASN A 466 16.67 13.89 -2.63
CA ASN A 466 17.88 14.60 -3.01
C ASN A 466 18.80 13.77 -3.93
N VAL A 467 18.63 13.94 -5.25
CA VAL A 467 19.62 13.52 -6.25
C VAL A 467 20.67 14.63 -6.37
N GLY A 468 21.55 14.81 -5.38
CA GLY A 468 22.48 15.95 -5.48
C GLY A 468 23.61 16.17 -4.49
N ASN A 469 23.78 15.40 -3.41
CA ASN A 469 24.88 15.67 -2.47
C ASN A 469 25.90 14.53 -2.39
N ASN A 470 27.16 14.94 -2.61
CA ASN A 470 28.38 14.15 -2.65
C ASN A 470 28.51 13.16 -1.48
N GLY A 471 28.28 11.88 -1.74
CA GLY A 471 28.88 10.75 -1.00
C GLY A 471 28.62 10.66 0.51
N GLN A 472 27.74 11.47 1.10
CA GLN A 472 27.37 11.38 2.50
C GLN A 472 26.15 10.47 2.61
N GLU A 473 26.31 9.31 3.23
CA GLU A 473 25.22 8.35 3.45
C GLU A 473 24.06 9.05 4.18
N SER A 474 22.95 9.27 3.47
CA SER A 474 21.69 9.75 4.05
C SER A 474 21.21 8.72 5.08
N SER A 475 20.91 9.15 6.31
CA SER A 475 20.37 8.26 7.34
C SER A 475 19.02 7.67 6.91
N SER A 476 18.84 6.37 7.15
CA SER A 476 17.58 5.67 6.94
C SER A 476 16.46 6.21 7.84
N CYS A 477 15.23 5.79 7.56
CA CYS A 477 14.06 6.13 8.37
C CYS A 477 14.26 5.83 9.87
N GLN A 478 14.00 6.84 10.71
CA GLN A 478 14.13 6.76 12.16
C GLN A 478 12.76 6.57 12.85
N LEU A 479 12.72 5.70 13.86
CA LEU A 479 11.56 5.54 14.73
C LEU A 479 11.85 6.22 16.08
N LEU A 480 10.91 7.02 16.57
CA LEU A 480 11.04 7.88 17.74
C LEU A 480 9.93 7.61 18.76
N GLY A 481 10.06 8.17 19.98
CA GLY A 481 9.04 8.03 21.02
C GLY A 481 8.85 6.58 21.51
N GLU A 482 7.60 6.18 21.77
CA GLU A 482 7.25 4.84 22.29
C GLU A 482 7.60 3.71 21.31
N ILE A 483 7.67 4.02 20.01
CA ILE A 483 7.92 3.05 18.95
C ILE A 483 9.40 2.91 18.58
N LYS A 484 10.30 3.59 19.30
CA LYS A 484 11.75 3.54 19.04
C LYS A 484 12.34 2.13 19.22
N ASP A 485 11.89 1.41 20.25
CA ASP A 485 12.46 0.13 20.68
C ASP A 485 11.61 -1.07 20.24
N VAL A 486 10.83 -0.94 19.16
CA VAL A 486 10.00 -2.05 18.65
C VAL A 486 10.84 -3.22 18.17
N ASP A 487 10.26 -4.41 18.25
CA ASP A 487 11.00 -5.62 17.93
C ASP A 487 11.30 -5.73 16.43
N SER A 488 10.39 -5.24 15.60
CA SER A 488 10.56 -5.18 14.16
C SER A 488 9.73 -4.03 13.61
N SER A 489 10.26 -3.32 12.61
CA SER A 489 9.44 -2.35 11.88
C SER A 489 8.37 -3.05 11.05
N LEU A 490 8.54 -4.34 10.76
CA LEU A 490 7.57 -5.19 10.08
C LEU A 490 7.06 -6.29 11.01
N PHE A 491 6.25 -7.21 10.48
CA PHE A 491 5.61 -8.26 11.26
C PHE A 491 6.59 -9.12 12.06
N VAL A 492 6.19 -9.47 13.28
CA VAL A 492 6.84 -10.49 14.09
C VAL A 492 6.07 -11.81 13.89
N PRO A 493 6.61 -12.78 13.13
CA PRO A 493 5.96 -14.07 12.95
C PRO A 493 5.98 -14.87 14.25
N VAL A 494 4.90 -15.61 14.51
CA VAL A 494 4.81 -16.48 15.68
C VAL A 494 4.65 -17.90 15.21
N LEU A 495 5.64 -18.73 15.48
CA LEU A 495 5.60 -20.15 15.19
C LEU A 495 5.03 -20.89 16.41
N THR A 496 3.92 -21.60 16.23
CA THR A 496 3.21 -22.31 17.32
C THR A 496 3.36 -23.82 17.24
N GLN A 497 3.44 -24.36 16.02
CA GLN A 497 3.57 -25.78 15.79
C GLN A 497 4.29 -26.04 14.46
N VAL A 498 5.03 -27.14 14.41
CA VAL A 498 5.66 -27.63 13.19
C VAL A 498 5.33 -29.10 13.03
N GLU A 499 4.89 -29.48 11.84
CA GLU A 499 4.68 -30.87 11.42
C GLU A 499 5.60 -31.20 10.25
N TRP A 500 5.89 -32.49 10.07
CA TRP A 500 6.63 -32.92 8.89
C TRP A 500 6.08 -34.22 8.34
N ASN A 501 6.10 -34.34 7.01
CA ASN A 501 5.79 -35.56 6.29
C ASN A 501 6.88 -35.81 5.24
N GLU A 502 7.00 -37.07 4.79
CA GLU A 502 7.81 -37.36 3.61
C GLU A 502 7.19 -36.63 2.40
N SER A 503 8.04 -35.97 1.60
CA SER A 503 7.56 -35.21 0.45
C SER A 503 6.96 -36.13 -0.61
N LYS A 504 6.03 -35.62 -1.41
CA LYS A 504 5.35 -36.40 -2.47
C LYS A 504 6.31 -37.01 -3.50
N ASP A 505 7.48 -36.40 -3.69
CA ASP A 505 8.52 -36.88 -4.59
C ASP A 505 9.53 -37.85 -3.93
N GLU A 506 9.36 -38.18 -2.64
CA GLU A 506 10.21 -39.07 -1.85
C GLU A 506 11.69 -38.64 -1.73
N TYR A 507 12.05 -37.44 -2.21
CA TYR A 507 13.43 -36.91 -2.17
C TYR A 507 13.66 -35.94 -1.01
N GLY A 508 12.69 -35.79 -0.12
CA GLY A 508 12.71 -34.75 0.90
C GLY A 508 11.63 -34.90 1.97
N SER A 509 11.43 -33.82 2.72
CA SER A 509 10.35 -33.72 3.70
C SER A 509 9.59 -32.42 3.53
N ASP A 510 8.27 -32.50 3.56
CA ASP A 510 7.40 -31.33 3.59
C ASP A 510 7.24 -30.91 5.04
N ILE A 511 7.81 -29.76 5.39
CA ILE A 511 7.74 -29.17 6.74
C ILE A 511 6.60 -28.16 6.75
N LYS A 512 5.56 -28.45 7.50
CA LYS A 512 4.38 -27.61 7.63
C LYS A 512 4.47 -26.80 8.92
N LEU A 513 4.51 -25.49 8.78
CA LEU A 513 4.63 -24.50 9.84
C LEU A 513 3.24 -23.95 10.14
N TYR A 514 2.89 -23.87 11.41
CA TYR A 514 1.62 -23.32 11.90
C TYR A 514 1.88 -22.19 12.89
N GLY A 515 1.11 -21.12 12.78
CA GLY A 515 1.40 -19.90 13.50
C GLY A 515 0.44 -18.77 13.19
N ARG A 516 0.95 -17.55 13.33
CA ARG A 516 0.30 -16.30 12.92
C ARG A 516 1.35 -15.34 12.39
N HIS A 517 0.90 -14.35 11.62
CA HIS A 517 1.75 -13.32 11.00
C HIS A 517 2.82 -13.87 10.06
N PHE A 518 2.54 -14.98 9.38
CA PHE A 518 3.32 -15.38 8.21
C PHE A 518 2.88 -14.49 7.05
N VAL A 519 3.32 -13.23 7.08
CA VAL A 519 2.94 -12.22 6.09
C VAL A 519 3.91 -12.31 4.91
N LYS A 520 3.42 -12.29 3.67
CA LYS A 520 4.32 -12.27 2.51
C LYS A 520 5.02 -10.92 2.41
N CYS A 521 6.19 -10.85 1.78
CA CYS A 521 7.03 -9.64 1.72
C CYS A 521 7.55 -9.13 3.09
N SER A 522 7.34 -9.86 4.20
CA SER A 522 7.70 -9.41 5.56
C SER A 522 9.07 -9.88 6.06
N PHE A 523 10.02 -10.17 5.15
CA PHE A 523 11.39 -10.55 5.50
C PHE A 523 11.47 -11.85 6.34
N ILE A 524 10.60 -12.83 6.10
CA ILE A 524 10.63 -14.09 6.86
C ILE A 524 11.45 -15.14 6.12
N ARG A 525 12.52 -15.63 6.75
CA ARG A 525 13.34 -16.74 6.25
C ARG A 525 13.17 -17.95 7.15
N TYR A 526 12.93 -19.11 6.57
CA TYR A 526 12.95 -20.36 7.33
C TYR A 526 14.38 -20.92 7.39
N GLU A 527 14.67 -21.63 8.48
CA GLU A 527 15.83 -22.49 8.59
C GLU A 527 15.40 -23.85 9.13
N VAL A 528 15.78 -24.90 8.40
CA VAL A 528 15.60 -26.29 8.81
C VAL A 528 16.96 -26.98 8.83
N CYS A 529 17.43 -27.35 10.02
CA CYS A 529 18.72 -27.97 10.23
C CYS A 529 18.58 -29.35 10.88
N GLU A 530 19.56 -30.22 10.68
CA GLU A 530 19.71 -31.38 11.57
C GLU A 530 20.07 -30.90 12.99
N ASN A 531 19.41 -31.47 14.00
CA ASN A 531 19.69 -31.19 15.41
C ASN A 531 20.98 -31.91 15.87
N ILE A 532 22.13 -31.40 15.44
CA ILE A 532 23.47 -31.92 15.79
C ILE A 532 24.09 -31.01 16.84
N LYS A 533 24.67 -31.60 17.89
CA LYS A 533 25.47 -30.84 18.86
C LYS A 533 26.76 -30.34 18.19
N TYR A 534 26.83 -29.05 17.88
CA TYR A 534 28.03 -28.42 17.35
C TYR A 534 28.76 -27.55 18.39
N LYS A 535 28.04 -27.08 19.42
CA LYS A 535 28.59 -26.42 20.60
C LYS A 535 28.91 -27.46 21.69
N ASP A 536 30.02 -27.26 22.40
CA ASP A 536 30.38 -28.04 23.58
C ASP A 536 29.62 -27.56 24.85
N GLU A 537 29.86 -28.22 25.98
CA GLU A 537 29.19 -27.92 27.26
C GLU A 537 29.49 -26.50 27.78
N SER A 538 30.54 -25.85 27.28
CA SER A 538 30.88 -24.45 27.57
C SER A 538 30.32 -23.46 26.54
N GLY A 539 29.61 -23.94 25.51
CA GLY A 539 29.06 -23.12 24.43
C GLY A 539 30.04 -22.80 23.31
N ALA A 540 31.29 -23.28 23.38
CA ALA A 540 32.32 -23.07 22.38
C ALA A 540 32.14 -24.04 21.19
N THR A 541 32.50 -23.58 19.98
CA THR A 541 32.44 -24.37 18.74
C THR A 541 33.72 -24.16 17.94
N THR A 542 34.19 -25.21 17.25
CA THR A 542 35.24 -25.06 16.25
C THR A 542 34.63 -24.69 14.90
N GLU A 543 35.38 -24.01 14.04
CA GLU A 543 34.95 -23.66 12.68
C GLU A 543 34.56 -24.91 11.86
N GLU A 544 35.32 -26.00 12.00
CA GLU A 544 35.03 -27.27 11.34
C GLU A 544 33.68 -27.87 11.79
N LYS A 545 33.38 -27.84 13.10
CA LYS A 545 32.10 -28.35 13.64
C LYS A 545 30.92 -27.47 13.19
N PHE A 546 31.13 -26.16 13.17
CA PHE A 546 30.12 -25.21 12.68
C PHE A 546 29.84 -25.40 11.19
N ASN A 547 30.88 -25.50 10.35
CA ASN A 547 30.73 -25.70 8.92
C ASN A 547 30.08 -27.04 8.58
N ASN A 548 30.39 -28.10 9.33
CA ASN A 548 29.73 -29.40 9.20
C ASN A 548 28.23 -29.28 9.53
N TRP A 549 27.87 -28.68 10.66
CA TRP A 549 26.46 -28.43 11.01
C TRP A 549 25.75 -27.57 9.94
N ASN A 550 26.39 -26.49 9.49
CA ASN A 550 25.84 -25.57 8.51
C ASN A 550 25.57 -26.25 7.14
N SER A 551 26.37 -27.25 6.77
CA SER A 551 26.14 -28.05 5.55
C SER A 551 24.88 -28.93 5.61
N HIS A 552 24.32 -29.10 6.81
CA HIS A 552 23.09 -29.83 7.09
C HIS A 552 21.90 -28.92 7.39
N CYS A 553 21.96 -27.66 6.94
CA CYS A 553 20.91 -26.67 7.07
C CYS A 553 20.37 -26.27 5.70
N GLN A 554 19.05 -26.22 5.57
CA GLN A 554 18.36 -25.63 4.43
C GLN A 554 17.71 -24.32 4.86
N ARG A 555 17.96 -23.26 4.09
CA ARG A 555 17.41 -21.92 4.31
C ARG A 555 16.71 -21.42 3.06
N GLY A 556 15.72 -20.56 3.25
CA GLY A 556 15.02 -19.91 2.14
C GLY A 556 13.97 -18.93 2.64
N LEU A 557 13.52 -18.05 1.77
CA LEU A 557 12.39 -17.18 2.09
C LEU A 557 11.14 -18.04 2.28
N LEU A 558 10.41 -17.77 3.37
CA LEU A 558 9.23 -18.55 3.75
C LEU A 558 8.17 -18.51 2.65
N GLU A 559 8.00 -17.36 1.99
CA GLU A 559 7.04 -17.16 0.90
C GLU A 559 7.30 -18.01 -0.36
N ASN A 560 8.53 -18.52 -0.51
CA ASN A 560 8.88 -19.46 -1.58
C ASN A 560 8.54 -20.91 -1.20
N GLY A 561 7.81 -21.11 -0.11
CA GLY A 561 7.25 -22.39 0.30
C GLY A 561 6.32 -23.00 -0.74
N THR A 562 6.10 -24.31 -0.63
CA THR A 562 5.27 -25.09 -1.55
C THR A 562 3.77 -24.84 -1.37
N GLU A 563 3.32 -24.50 -0.17
CA GLU A 563 1.93 -24.16 0.13
C GLU A 563 1.86 -22.99 1.12
N TRP A 564 0.85 -22.12 0.97
CA TRP A 564 0.61 -20.98 1.86
C TRP A 564 -0.85 -20.92 2.29
N GLY A 565 -1.12 -21.17 3.57
CA GLY A 565 -2.46 -21.19 4.15
C GLY A 565 -2.73 -19.94 4.97
N SER A 566 -2.84 -18.79 4.28
CA SER A 566 -3.41 -17.52 4.79
C SER A 566 -2.82 -17.00 6.11
N GLU A 567 -1.52 -16.65 6.11
CA GLU A 567 -0.76 -16.08 7.25
C GLU A 567 -0.66 -16.93 8.52
N GLN A 568 -1.39 -18.04 8.59
CA GLN A 568 -1.43 -18.95 9.73
C GLN A 568 -0.67 -20.25 9.47
N SER A 569 -0.39 -20.56 8.21
CA SER A 569 0.40 -21.72 7.87
C SER A 569 1.20 -21.55 6.58
N ALA A 570 2.35 -22.20 6.53
CA ALA A 570 3.22 -22.26 5.36
C ALA A 570 3.88 -23.64 5.31
N THR A 571 4.05 -24.19 4.12
CA THR A 571 4.77 -25.47 3.93
C THR A 571 6.03 -25.21 3.15
N VAL A 572 7.17 -25.73 3.63
CA VAL A 572 8.46 -25.66 2.95
C VAL A 572 8.99 -27.06 2.71
N GLN A 573 9.59 -27.31 1.55
CA GLN A 573 10.11 -28.63 1.20
C GLN A 573 11.62 -28.69 1.42
N THR A 574 12.09 -29.62 2.26
CA THR A 574 13.52 -29.91 2.41
C THR A 574 14.00 -30.98 1.44
N ARG A 575 15.32 -31.10 1.23
CA ARG A 575 15.93 -32.15 0.39
C ARG A 575 16.83 -33.05 1.20
N TYR A 576 16.70 -34.38 1.03
CA TYR A 576 17.50 -35.36 1.79
C TYR A 576 19.01 -35.31 1.54
N LYS A 577 19.42 -34.71 0.42
CA LYS A 577 20.83 -34.41 0.13
C LYS A 577 21.44 -33.41 1.12
N ILE A 578 20.61 -32.54 1.70
CA ILE A 578 21.00 -31.47 2.63
C ILE A 578 20.63 -31.89 4.05
N VAL A 579 19.34 -32.17 4.28
CA VAL A 579 18.77 -32.54 5.58
C VAL A 579 18.42 -34.03 5.58
N ARG A 580 19.21 -34.87 6.25
CA ARG A 580 19.11 -36.34 6.08
C ARG A 580 17.83 -36.93 6.67
N LYS A 581 17.33 -37.96 5.97
CA LYS A 581 16.18 -38.75 6.39
C LYS A 581 16.40 -39.35 7.78
N TRP A 582 15.34 -39.35 8.59
CA TRP A 582 15.28 -39.97 9.92
C TRP A 582 16.17 -39.34 11.01
N LYS A 583 16.62 -38.10 10.82
CA LYS A 583 17.31 -37.31 11.85
C LYS A 583 16.32 -36.44 12.62
N GLU A 584 16.70 -36.04 13.83
CA GLU A 584 15.98 -34.99 14.54
C GLU A 584 16.25 -33.66 13.83
N LEU A 585 15.20 -32.88 13.58
CA LEU A 585 15.30 -31.62 12.85
C LEU A 585 15.02 -30.46 13.79
N MET A 586 15.77 -29.38 13.67
CA MET A 586 15.49 -28.09 14.27
C MET A 586 14.89 -27.18 13.22
N VAL A 587 13.78 -26.54 13.55
CA VAL A 587 13.07 -25.58 12.67
C VAL A 587 12.89 -24.27 13.41
N LEU A 588 13.25 -23.16 12.76
CA LEU A 588 13.02 -21.81 13.27
C LEU A 588 12.84 -20.81 12.11
N LEU A 589 12.30 -19.64 12.42
CA LEU A 589 12.15 -18.53 11.48
C LEU A 589 13.03 -17.36 11.88
N TYR A 590 13.66 -16.72 10.89
CA TYR A 590 14.32 -15.42 11.01
C TYR A 590 13.40 -14.31 10.50
N PHE A 591 13.41 -13.16 11.15
CA PHE A 591 12.63 -11.97 10.78
C PHE A 591 13.32 -10.67 11.22
N GLY A 592 12.93 -9.54 10.63
CA GLY A 592 13.46 -8.21 10.99
C GLY A 592 14.98 -8.12 10.81
N GLU A 593 15.66 -7.50 11.77
CA GLU A 593 17.14 -7.45 11.86
C GLU A 593 17.70 -8.78 12.40
N GLU A 594 17.37 -9.88 11.73
CA GLU A 594 17.82 -11.25 12.02
C GLU A 594 17.41 -11.83 13.39
N LYS A 595 16.30 -11.34 13.95
CA LYS A 595 15.68 -11.95 15.12
C LYS A 595 15.11 -13.33 14.78
N THR A 596 14.98 -14.18 15.78
CA THR A 596 14.50 -15.56 15.61
C THR A 596 13.27 -15.86 16.44
N THR A 597 12.40 -16.73 15.90
CA THR A 597 11.31 -17.34 16.69
C THR A 597 11.85 -18.40 17.63
N GLU A 598 10.99 -18.94 18.49
CA GLU A 598 11.27 -20.19 19.19
C GLU A 598 11.62 -21.30 18.19
N SER A 599 12.56 -22.17 18.57
CA SER A 599 12.98 -23.31 17.75
C SER A 599 12.22 -24.57 18.13
N PHE A 600 11.79 -25.34 17.12
CA PHE A 600 11.06 -26.58 17.28
C PHE A 600 11.94 -27.76 16.89
N VAL A 601 12.03 -28.76 17.78
CA VAL A 601 12.76 -30.00 17.52
C VAL A 601 11.78 -31.11 17.14
N LEU A 602 11.85 -31.55 15.89
CA LEU A 602 11.04 -32.63 15.35
C LEU A 602 11.75 -33.97 15.55
N LYS A 603 11.11 -34.89 16.28
CA LYS A 603 11.62 -36.26 16.47
C LYS A 603 11.15 -37.18 15.35
N SER A 604 12.08 -38.01 14.86
CA SER A 604 11.79 -38.95 13.79
C SER A 604 10.90 -40.12 14.23
N TRP A 605 9.93 -40.48 13.38
CA TRP A 605 8.94 -41.57 13.55
C TRP A 605 9.51 -43.00 13.47
N LYS A 606 10.78 -43.23 13.81
CA LYS A 606 11.41 -44.56 13.70
C LYS A 606 10.78 -45.63 14.61
N ASN A 607 9.90 -45.25 15.53
CA ASN A 607 9.36 -46.14 16.56
C ASN A 607 8.16 -47.00 16.13
N ASN A 608 7.50 -46.74 14.98
CA ASN A 608 6.33 -47.53 14.54
C ASN A 608 6.63 -48.65 13.53
N ILE A 609 7.79 -48.64 12.86
CA ILE A 609 8.19 -49.74 11.97
C ILE A 609 8.36 -51.04 12.79
N GLY A 610 8.91 -50.95 14.00
CA GLY A 610 9.02 -52.09 14.91
C GLY A 610 7.65 -52.68 15.32
N VAL A 611 6.63 -51.84 15.50
CA VAL A 611 5.26 -52.27 15.85
C VAL A 611 4.57 -52.92 14.66
N ILE A 612 4.73 -52.36 13.46
CA ILE A 612 4.17 -52.95 12.23
C ILE A 612 4.83 -54.31 11.94
N ILE A 613 6.15 -54.39 12.02
CA ILE A 613 6.89 -55.65 11.82
C ILE A 613 6.51 -56.67 12.91
N ALA A 614 6.44 -56.27 14.19
CA ALA A 614 6.03 -57.16 15.28
C ALA A 614 4.58 -57.65 15.14
N SER A 615 3.66 -56.81 14.66
CA SER A 615 2.26 -57.19 14.39
C SER A 615 2.14 -58.19 13.23
N ALA A 616 2.93 -58.02 12.17
CA ALA A 616 2.97 -58.94 11.03
C ALA A 616 3.54 -60.32 11.44
N PHE A 617 4.62 -60.34 12.23
CA PHE A 617 5.16 -61.59 12.78
C PHE A 617 4.21 -62.26 13.79
N GLY A 618 3.50 -61.47 14.61
CA GLY A 618 2.48 -61.98 15.53
C GLY A 618 1.31 -62.65 14.81
N ALA A 619 0.84 -62.06 13.70
CA ALA A 619 -0.23 -62.64 12.88
C ALA A 619 0.20 -63.95 12.20
N LEU A 620 1.42 -64.02 11.67
CA LEU A 620 1.96 -65.26 11.08
C LEU A 620 2.10 -66.40 12.10
N PHE A 621 2.49 -66.07 13.34
CA PHE A 621 2.59 -67.06 14.42
C PHE A 621 1.22 -67.65 14.79
N LEU A 622 0.18 -66.83 14.84
CA LEU A 622 -1.20 -67.28 15.10
C LEU A 622 -1.74 -68.18 13.99
N VAL A 623 -1.44 -67.88 12.72
CA VAL A 623 -1.80 -68.75 11.59
C VAL A 623 -1.08 -70.10 11.68
N GLY A 624 0.20 -70.11 12.08
CA GLY A 624 0.96 -71.34 12.31
C GLY A 624 0.36 -72.24 13.42
N ILE A 625 -0.10 -71.63 14.53
CA ILE A 625 -0.79 -72.34 15.61
C ILE A 625 -2.14 -72.88 15.13
N ALA A 626 -2.91 -72.10 14.37
CA ALA A 626 -4.19 -72.55 13.83
C ALA A 626 -4.03 -73.74 12.87
N ALA A 627 -3.02 -73.71 11.99
CA ALA A 627 -2.73 -74.80 11.05
C ALA A 627 -2.29 -76.09 11.76
N THR A 628 -1.48 -75.97 12.81
CA THR A 628 -1.06 -77.13 13.62
C THR A 628 -2.22 -77.73 14.41
N LEU A 629 -3.08 -76.90 15.01
CA LEU A 629 -4.31 -77.38 15.66
C LEU A 629 -5.26 -78.07 14.66
N LEU A 630 -5.42 -77.52 13.46
CA LEU A 630 -6.23 -78.14 12.41
C LEU A 630 -5.67 -79.50 11.99
N GLY A 631 -4.34 -79.61 11.86
CA GLY A 631 -3.65 -80.88 11.58
C GLY A 631 -3.88 -81.93 12.68
N VAL A 632 -3.83 -81.52 13.95
CA VAL A 632 -4.11 -82.41 15.09
C VAL A 632 -5.57 -82.86 15.12
N VAL A 633 -6.52 -81.96 14.82
CA VAL A 633 -7.95 -82.30 14.74
C VAL A 633 -8.22 -83.27 13.59
N ILE A 634 -7.63 -83.05 12.41
CA ILE A 634 -7.74 -83.98 11.27
C ILE A 634 -7.12 -85.33 11.62
N TYR A 635 -5.97 -85.36 12.30
CA TYR A 635 -5.34 -86.60 12.75
C TYR A 635 -6.20 -87.35 13.77
N CYS A 636 -6.78 -86.66 14.76
CA CYS A 636 -7.67 -87.25 15.74
C CYS A 636 -8.99 -87.74 15.11
N ALA A 637 -9.54 -87.01 14.14
CA ALA A 637 -10.72 -87.43 13.39
C ALA A 637 -10.44 -88.67 12.54
N LYS A 638 -9.26 -88.76 11.92
CA LYS A 638 -8.82 -89.95 11.19
C LYS A 638 -8.64 -91.15 12.11
N LYS A 639 -8.00 -90.96 13.28
CA LYS A 639 -7.84 -92.01 14.29
C LYS A 639 -9.20 -92.52 14.83
N LYS A 640 -10.15 -91.62 15.11
CA LYS A 640 -11.51 -92.01 15.51
C LYS A 640 -12.27 -92.75 14.40
N LYS A 641 -12.06 -92.38 13.14
CA LYS A 641 -12.65 -93.09 11.99
C LYS A 641 -12.05 -94.50 11.82
N ASP A 642 -10.74 -94.64 12.03
CA ASP A 642 -10.06 -95.94 11.99
C ASP A 642 -10.44 -96.84 13.19
N GLU A 643 -10.68 -96.27 14.38
CA GLU A 643 -11.24 -97.00 15.53
C GLU A 643 -12.70 -97.41 15.30
N LYS A 644 -13.53 -96.54 14.71
CA LYS A 644 -14.93 -96.88 14.38
C LYS A 644 -15.02 -97.99 13.33
N ASN A 645 -14.22 -97.91 12.27
CA ASN A 645 -14.15 -98.97 11.25
C ASN A 645 -13.65 -100.32 11.82
N ARG A 646 -12.83 -100.31 12.88
CA ARG A 646 -12.42 -101.53 13.60
C ARG A 646 -13.52 -102.11 14.47
N MET A 647 -14.41 -101.28 15.04
CA MET A 647 -15.54 -101.74 15.84
C MET A 647 -16.67 -102.28 14.96
N ASP A 648 -16.98 -101.60 13.85
CA ASP A 648 -17.99 -102.05 12.88
C ASP A 648 -17.61 -103.42 12.24
N GLN A 649 -16.31 -103.71 12.05
CA GLN A 649 -15.83 -105.04 11.62
C GLN A 649 -15.95 -106.14 12.67
N ILE A 650 -16.05 -105.81 13.96
CA ILE A 650 -16.25 -106.79 15.03
C ILE A 650 -17.74 -107.11 15.19
N GLU A 651 -18.62 -106.11 15.02
CA GLU A 651 -20.08 -106.27 15.05
C GLU A 651 -20.62 -107.10 13.85
N ASP A 652 -20.02 -106.96 12.66
CA ASP A 652 -20.36 -107.77 11.47
C ASP A 652 -19.90 -109.25 11.57
N ILE A 653 -18.97 -109.57 12.48
CA ILE A 653 -18.52 -110.95 12.75
C ILE A 653 -19.44 -111.64 13.78
N GLU A 654 -20.01 -110.88 14.74
CA GLU A 654 -20.94 -111.43 15.73
C GLU A 654 -22.39 -111.58 15.20
N MET A 655 -22.82 -110.79 14.22
CA MET A 655 -24.16 -110.91 13.59
C MET A 655 -24.31 -111.99 12.51
N ASN A 656 -23.24 -112.71 12.14
CA ASN A 656 -23.28 -113.81 11.14
C ASN A 656 -23.32 -115.22 11.76
N VAL A 657 -23.60 -115.36 13.06
CA VAL A 657 -23.64 -116.65 13.77
C VAL A 657 -25.06 -117.06 14.24
N GLU A 658 -26.07 -116.19 14.14
CA GLU A 658 -27.41 -116.48 14.72
C GLU A 658 -28.59 -116.62 13.72
N ASP A 659 -28.37 -116.66 12.40
CA ASP A 659 -29.48 -116.69 11.41
C ASP A 659 -29.33 -117.77 10.31
N GLN A 660 -28.89 -118.98 10.68
CA GLN A 660 -29.12 -120.19 9.86
C GLN A 660 -29.41 -121.42 10.75
N ASP A 661 -30.59 -121.43 11.36
CA ASP A 661 -31.25 -122.65 11.81
C ASP A 661 -32.77 -122.52 11.63
N GLY A 662 -33.36 -123.29 10.72
CA GLY A 662 -34.81 -123.54 10.76
C GLY A 662 -35.55 -123.73 9.43
N ASN A 663 -35.62 -125.01 9.01
CA ASN A 663 -36.63 -125.66 8.15
C ASN A 663 -36.52 -125.44 6.64
N GLU A 664 -36.53 -126.47 5.79
CA GLU A 664 -37.52 -127.55 5.62
C GLU A 664 -36.89 -128.55 4.59
N TYR A 665 -36.81 -129.88 4.76
CA TYR A 665 -37.87 -130.87 4.49
C TYR A 665 -37.37 -132.31 4.74
N GLU A 666 -38.33 -133.16 5.12
CA GLU A 666 -38.29 -134.61 5.26
C GLU A 666 -37.96 -135.40 3.97
N HIS A 667 -37.77 -136.71 4.18
CA HIS A 667 -37.85 -137.86 3.26
C HIS A 667 -36.57 -138.21 2.46
N LEU A 668 -36.09 -139.47 2.40
CA LEU A 668 -36.80 -140.76 2.38
C LEU A 668 -35.83 -141.97 2.63
N ILE A 669 -36.16 -142.80 3.63
CA ILE A 669 -36.18 -144.28 3.70
C ILE A 669 -35.14 -145.15 2.91
N MET A 670 -34.39 -145.96 3.69
CA MET A 670 -33.80 -147.31 3.52
C MET A 670 -32.78 -147.62 2.40
N SER A 671 -31.54 -147.87 2.85
CA SER A 671 -30.88 -149.19 2.81
C SER A 671 -29.89 -149.33 3.97
#